data_AF-A0A1X3DHL8-F1
#
_entry.id   AF-A0A1X3DHL8-F1
#
_cell.length_a   1.000
_cell.length_b   1.000
_cell.length_c   1.000
_cell.angle_alpha   90.00
_cell.angle_beta   90.00
_cell.angle_gamma   90.00
#
_symmetry.space_group_name_H-M   'P 1'
#
loop_
_entity.id
_entity.type
_entity.pdbx_description
1 polymer ?
#
loop_
_entity_poly.entity_id
_entity_poly.type
_entity_poly.pdbx_seq_one_letter_code
_entity_poly.pdbx_strand_id
1 'polypeptide(L)'
;MTKEKKRADCVLDWGLLPTNKKARNYAAKHHLPFIALEDGFLRSLGLGVEGWPPYSVVFDDTGIYYDTTRPSRLEQLILNADTMPSEILDDAEKAIKLILDNKLSKYNHAPEYPANPNPRRPSEKKTVLVIDQTAGDMAVKYGSADENTFKHMFQTALSENPDAEIWVKTHPDVLSGKKRGYLTDISLQTGNVRVLAEDINPISLLEQADKVYCVTSQMGFEAMMMEKPVVTFGLPWYAGWGISDDRHPAVHELYAQNRRANRNMIRLFAAAYLQYSRYVNPNTGDTGTLFDVIDYLASARRLNEKLRGNLYCLGMTFWKRAVVKPFLNVPSCRPHFISSFGKLKSLTLPADAKILAWGADNEDVTAFARQHNLPLLRMEDGFVRSVGLGSNLVPPLSLVTDDMGIYFNPNTLSRLEHILQNQTFSQKDFQTASYLQRVLTKSEISKYNVGKGRLNIPDTSRKVLLVPGQVEDDASIRYGSPEIRTNLGLLKKVRGLNPDAYIIYKPHPDVVSGNRVGAIPPEEASRYADQTVTECDIITCLKYAGEVHTMTSLSGFEALLRGKAVHCYGLPFYAGWGLTHDYLNLPRRTRKLALWELIAGTLIHYPDYINPETKYRTDVTTAINILTKQKTKLQHSDLLPQHIISKQWGKLKQIYSLLK
;
A
#
# COMPACT_ATOMS: atom_id res chain seq x y z
N MET A 1 49.78 -16.18 -15.35
CA MET A 1 48.79 -16.40 -14.27
C MET A 1 47.56 -17.05 -14.87
N THR A 2 47.35 -18.34 -14.62
CA THR A 2 46.09 -19.01 -14.89
C THR A 2 45.00 -18.40 -14.00
N LYS A 3 43.89 -17.94 -14.59
CA LYS A 3 42.69 -17.63 -13.79
C LYS A 3 42.19 -18.94 -13.19
N GLU A 4 42.39 -19.14 -11.90
CA GLU A 4 41.65 -20.17 -11.17
C GLU A 4 40.16 -19.94 -11.40
N LYS A 5 39.49 -20.93 -12.02
CA LYS A 5 38.04 -20.93 -12.11
C LYS A 5 37.52 -21.11 -10.70
N LYS A 6 37.02 -20.02 -10.08
CA LYS A 6 36.33 -20.08 -8.79
C LYS A 6 35.34 -21.24 -8.80
N ARG A 7 35.58 -22.24 -7.94
CA ARG A 7 34.66 -23.36 -7.73
C ARG A 7 33.42 -22.81 -7.04
N ALA A 8 32.24 -23.26 -7.44
CA ALA A 8 31.01 -22.92 -6.73
C ALA A 8 30.93 -23.73 -5.43
N ASP A 9 30.56 -23.07 -4.33
CA ASP A 9 30.45 -23.71 -3.01
C ASP A 9 29.15 -24.52 -2.85
N CYS A 10 28.13 -24.21 -3.65
CA CYS A 10 26.82 -24.88 -3.66
C CYS A 10 26.11 -24.69 -5.02
N VAL A 11 24.98 -25.37 -5.19
CA VAL A 11 24.07 -25.26 -6.35
C VAL A 11 22.68 -24.86 -5.85
N LEU A 12 22.13 -23.76 -6.36
CA LEU A 12 20.78 -23.30 -6.05
C LEU A 12 19.86 -23.56 -7.25
N ASP A 13 18.65 -24.06 -7.02
CA ASP A 13 17.62 -24.18 -8.05
C ASP A 13 16.20 -24.14 -7.43
N TRP A 14 15.16 -23.96 -8.25
CA TRP A 14 13.78 -23.78 -7.78
C TRP A 14 13.10 -25.14 -7.50
N GLY A 15 13.01 -25.52 -6.23
CA GLY A 15 12.31 -26.71 -5.78
C GLY A 15 12.77 -28.01 -6.45
N LEU A 16 11.81 -28.91 -6.72
CA LEU A 16 12.05 -30.23 -7.30
C LEU A 16 11.43 -30.41 -8.68
N LEU A 17 11.27 -29.32 -9.44
CA LEU A 17 10.73 -29.35 -10.80
C LEU A 17 11.47 -30.37 -11.69
N PRO A 18 10.79 -31.07 -12.61
CA PRO A 18 11.42 -32.06 -13.49
C PRO A 18 12.57 -31.48 -14.34
N THR A 19 12.47 -30.22 -14.73
CA THR A 19 13.50 -29.43 -15.43
C THR A 19 14.83 -29.36 -14.67
N ASN A 20 14.76 -29.38 -13.34
CA ASN A 20 15.85 -29.08 -12.42
C ASN A 20 16.68 -30.33 -12.07
N LYS A 21 16.39 -31.46 -12.73
CA LYS A 21 17.18 -32.70 -12.64
C LYS A 21 18.65 -32.48 -13.04
N LYS A 22 18.93 -31.58 -13.99
CA LYS A 22 20.32 -31.26 -14.41
C LYS A 22 21.13 -30.61 -13.28
N ALA A 23 20.56 -29.64 -12.57
CA ALA A 23 21.23 -28.96 -11.45
C ALA A 23 21.50 -29.92 -10.29
N ARG A 24 20.51 -30.74 -9.91
CA ARG A 24 20.67 -31.79 -8.88
C ARG A 24 21.73 -32.83 -9.26
N ASN A 25 21.73 -33.30 -10.51
CA ASN A 25 22.76 -34.23 -11.00
C ASN A 25 24.16 -33.59 -11.00
N TYR A 26 24.27 -32.30 -11.32
CA TYR A 26 25.53 -31.56 -11.25
C TYR A 26 26.03 -31.43 -9.80
N ALA A 27 25.15 -31.04 -8.87
CA ALA A 27 25.46 -30.94 -7.45
C ALA A 27 25.99 -32.27 -6.90
N ALA A 28 25.27 -33.38 -7.15
CA ALA A 28 25.67 -34.72 -6.75
C ALA A 28 27.02 -35.14 -7.38
N LYS A 29 27.21 -34.93 -8.69
CA LYS A 29 28.46 -35.27 -9.41
C LYS A 29 29.68 -34.50 -8.88
N HIS A 30 29.50 -33.28 -8.39
CA HIS A 30 30.58 -32.41 -7.94
C HIS A 30 30.71 -32.33 -6.41
N HIS A 31 29.94 -33.14 -5.68
CA HIS A 31 29.83 -33.15 -4.22
C HIS A 31 29.56 -31.76 -3.62
N LEU A 32 28.65 -31.02 -4.26
CA LEU A 32 28.20 -29.70 -3.81
C LEU A 32 26.85 -29.81 -3.09
N PRO A 33 26.62 -29.06 -2.00
CA PRO A 33 25.29 -28.86 -1.44
C PRO A 33 24.30 -28.38 -2.50
N PHE A 34 23.11 -28.99 -2.52
CA PHE A 34 22.00 -28.53 -3.34
C PHE A 34 20.99 -27.81 -2.44
N ILE A 35 20.67 -26.56 -2.79
CA ILE A 35 19.73 -25.71 -2.07
C ILE A 35 18.49 -25.54 -2.95
N ALA A 36 17.34 -25.96 -2.44
CA ALA A 36 16.05 -25.73 -3.06
C ALA A 36 15.47 -24.39 -2.60
N LEU A 37 15.05 -23.57 -3.56
CA LEU A 37 14.26 -22.36 -3.34
C LEU A 37 12.80 -22.59 -3.72
N GLU A 38 11.89 -21.90 -3.06
CA GLU A 38 10.47 -21.74 -3.46
C GLU A 38 10.03 -20.32 -3.05
N ASP A 39 8.83 -19.92 -3.44
CA ASP A 39 8.18 -18.75 -2.86
C ASP A 39 7.92 -18.99 -1.36
N GLY A 40 8.04 -17.92 -0.57
CA GLY A 40 7.58 -17.94 0.82
C GLY A 40 6.07 -18.06 0.95
N PHE A 41 5.60 -18.41 2.14
CA PHE A 41 4.18 -18.59 2.42
C PHE A 41 3.36 -17.28 2.38
N LEU A 42 4.02 -16.12 2.52
CA LEU A 42 3.46 -14.78 2.27
C LEU A 42 4.30 -14.10 1.18
N ARG A 43 3.92 -14.29 -0.09
CA ARG A 43 4.78 -14.03 -1.24
C ARG A 43 4.64 -12.64 -1.84
N SER A 44 3.44 -12.28 -2.33
CA SER A 44 3.29 -11.11 -3.22
C SER A 44 1.86 -10.58 -3.31
N LEU A 45 1.70 -9.42 -3.96
CA LEU A 45 0.39 -8.84 -4.25
C LEU A 45 -0.37 -9.66 -5.32
N GLY A 46 0.10 -9.64 -6.57
CA GLY A 46 -0.43 -10.48 -7.65
C GLY A 46 0.26 -11.84 -7.76
N LEU A 47 -0.10 -12.62 -8.78
CA LEU A 47 0.42 -13.96 -9.03
C LEU A 47 1.84 -13.96 -9.61
N GLY A 48 2.63 -14.99 -9.29
CA GLY A 48 3.96 -15.17 -9.88
C GLY A 48 3.94 -15.37 -11.39
N VAL A 49 2.93 -16.08 -11.91
CA VAL A 49 2.72 -16.29 -13.36
C VAL A 49 2.33 -15.02 -14.12
N GLU A 50 1.88 -13.98 -13.42
CA GLU A 50 1.60 -12.65 -13.97
C GLU A 50 2.81 -11.70 -13.86
N GLY A 51 3.98 -12.22 -13.42
CA GLY A 51 5.22 -11.45 -13.31
C GLY A 51 5.38 -10.66 -12.00
N TRP A 52 4.52 -10.86 -11.00
CA TRP A 52 4.70 -10.20 -9.71
C TRP A 52 5.93 -10.78 -8.96
N PRO A 53 6.85 -9.94 -8.47
CA PRO A 53 8.04 -10.41 -7.78
C PRO A 53 7.69 -11.00 -6.40
N PRO A 54 8.43 -12.02 -5.92
CA PRO A 54 8.30 -12.51 -4.55
C PRO A 54 9.00 -11.55 -3.57
N TYR A 55 8.30 -11.16 -2.50
CA TYR A 55 8.88 -10.49 -1.33
C TYR A 55 9.34 -11.49 -0.26
N SER A 56 8.99 -12.77 -0.43
CA SER A 56 9.46 -13.85 0.42
C SER A 56 9.85 -15.07 -0.41
N VAL A 57 10.93 -15.73 -0.01
CA VAL A 57 11.41 -17.00 -0.57
C VAL A 57 11.83 -17.93 0.57
N VAL A 58 11.60 -19.23 0.42
CA VAL A 58 12.16 -20.23 1.34
C VAL A 58 13.56 -20.64 0.89
N PHE A 59 14.39 -21.06 1.84
CA PHE A 59 15.73 -21.58 1.58
C PHE A 59 15.86 -22.93 2.29
N ASP A 60 15.97 -24.01 1.51
CA ASP A 60 16.10 -25.37 2.03
C ASP A 60 17.38 -26.02 1.52
N ASP A 61 18.33 -26.24 2.43
CA ASP A 61 19.62 -26.90 2.20
C ASP A 61 19.60 -28.39 2.59
N THR A 62 18.42 -28.93 2.95
CA THR A 62 18.22 -30.33 3.35
C THR A 62 17.32 -31.09 2.37
N GLY A 63 16.22 -30.47 1.95
CA GLY A 63 15.18 -31.05 1.10
C GLY A 63 14.32 -29.96 0.46
N ILE A 64 13.00 -30.02 0.65
CA ILE A 64 12.08 -28.89 0.46
C ILE A 64 10.80 -29.17 1.27
N TYR A 65 10.13 -28.15 1.80
CA TYR A 65 9.01 -28.34 2.74
C TYR A 65 7.88 -29.26 2.26
N TYR A 66 7.60 -29.31 0.96
CA TYR A 66 6.54 -30.14 0.37
C TYR A 66 7.00 -31.56 -0.03
N ASP A 67 8.27 -31.93 0.21
CA ASP A 67 8.79 -33.27 -0.06
C ASP A 67 8.92 -34.06 1.22
N THR A 68 7.96 -34.94 1.49
CA THR A 68 7.96 -35.78 2.69
C THR A 68 8.75 -37.08 2.51
N THR A 69 9.24 -37.38 1.30
CA THR A 69 10.05 -38.58 1.03
C THR A 69 11.42 -38.57 1.74
N ARG A 70 11.83 -37.42 2.26
CA ARG A 70 13.07 -37.18 3.03
C ARG A 70 12.89 -35.96 3.93
N PRO A 71 13.78 -35.72 4.91
CA PRO A 71 13.72 -34.51 5.73
C PRO A 71 13.85 -33.22 4.92
N SER A 72 13.30 -32.14 5.48
CA SER A 72 13.43 -30.76 4.99
C SER A 72 13.97 -29.87 6.11
N ARG A 73 14.52 -28.70 5.76
CA ARG A 73 14.96 -27.74 6.78
C ARG A 73 13.78 -27.28 7.64
N LEU A 74 12.58 -27.13 7.05
CA LEU A 74 11.37 -26.78 7.80
C LEU A 74 10.99 -27.87 8.82
N GLU A 75 11.04 -29.14 8.43
CA GLU A 75 10.78 -30.27 9.34
C GLU A 75 11.73 -30.25 10.55
N GLN A 76 13.02 -29.98 10.32
CA GLN A 76 14.01 -29.83 11.40
C GLN A 76 13.75 -28.61 12.29
N LEU A 77 13.32 -27.48 11.73
CA LEU A 77 12.95 -26.28 12.51
C LEU A 77 11.72 -26.54 13.39
N ILE A 78 10.72 -27.26 12.88
CA ILE A 78 9.53 -27.63 13.66
C ILE A 78 9.87 -28.67 14.76
N LEU A 79 10.74 -29.64 14.48
CA LEU A 79 11.23 -30.57 15.50
C LEU A 79 11.98 -29.84 16.63
N ASN A 80 12.79 -28.82 16.31
CA ASN A 80 13.52 -28.04 17.31
C ASN A 80 12.69 -26.90 17.94
N ALA A 81 11.41 -26.73 17.57
CA ALA A 81 10.59 -25.60 18.01
C ALA A 81 10.28 -25.56 19.52
N ASP A 82 10.55 -26.64 20.25
CA ASP A 82 10.42 -26.69 21.70
C ASP A 82 11.40 -25.75 22.42
N THR A 83 12.52 -25.39 21.77
CA THR A 83 13.55 -24.49 22.31
C THR A 83 13.47 -23.06 21.74
N MET A 84 12.37 -22.67 21.10
CA MET A 84 12.20 -21.30 20.58
C MET A 84 12.15 -20.27 21.72
N PRO A 85 12.89 -19.15 21.63
CA PRO A 85 12.72 -18.01 22.53
C PRO A 85 11.30 -17.46 22.51
N SER A 86 10.84 -16.92 23.64
CA SER A 86 9.49 -16.36 23.76
C SER A 86 9.24 -15.20 22.80
N GLU A 87 10.25 -14.37 22.51
CA GLU A 87 10.08 -13.25 21.59
C GLU A 87 9.67 -13.69 20.16
N ILE A 88 10.14 -14.87 19.72
CA ILE A 88 9.76 -15.45 18.43
C ILE A 88 8.30 -15.95 18.44
N LEU A 89 7.82 -16.42 19.60
CA LEU A 89 6.43 -16.87 19.76
C LEU A 89 5.48 -15.67 19.84
N ASP A 90 5.85 -14.62 20.58
CA ASP A 90 5.11 -13.35 20.64
C ASP A 90 4.99 -12.70 19.25
N ASP A 91 6.09 -12.65 18.48
CA ASP A 91 6.07 -12.16 17.10
C ASP A 91 5.26 -13.08 16.17
N ALA A 92 5.22 -14.39 16.41
CA ALA A 92 4.38 -15.32 15.64
C ALA A 92 2.88 -15.09 15.89
N GLU A 93 2.45 -14.96 17.15
CA GLU A 93 1.05 -14.63 17.50
C GLU A 93 0.61 -13.30 16.88
N LYS A 94 1.45 -12.27 17.03
CA LYS A 94 1.23 -10.95 16.44
C LYS A 94 1.18 -10.99 14.91
N ALA A 95 2.04 -11.76 14.26
CA ALA A 95 2.05 -11.90 12.81
C ALA A 95 0.84 -12.68 12.28
N ILE A 96 0.40 -13.76 12.95
CA ILE A 96 -0.86 -14.45 12.65
C ILE A 96 -2.02 -13.45 12.74
N LYS A 97 -2.13 -12.71 13.85
CA LYS A 97 -3.18 -11.71 14.02
C LYS A 97 -3.17 -10.67 12.90
N LEU A 98 -2.01 -10.10 12.55
CA LEU A 98 -1.93 -9.11 11.48
C LEU A 98 -2.26 -9.69 10.09
N ILE A 99 -1.89 -10.94 9.82
CA ILE A 99 -2.26 -11.66 8.59
C ILE A 99 -3.77 -11.85 8.52
N LEU A 100 -4.41 -12.30 9.60
CA LEU A 100 -5.87 -12.51 9.63
C LEU A 100 -6.64 -11.19 9.57
N ASP A 101 -6.28 -10.19 10.40
CA ASP A 101 -6.93 -8.87 10.45
C ASP A 101 -6.87 -8.15 9.08
N ASN A 102 -5.80 -8.35 8.29
CA ASN A 102 -5.65 -7.78 6.96
C ASN A 102 -6.02 -8.76 5.82
N LYS A 103 -6.48 -9.97 6.17
CA LYS A 103 -6.85 -11.07 5.27
C LYS A 103 -5.76 -11.36 4.21
N LEU A 104 -4.53 -11.55 4.68
CA LEU A 104 -3.37 -11.84 3.83
C LEU A 104 -3.20 -13.35 3.58
N SER A 105 -2.61 -13.70 2.44
CA SER A 105 -2.36 -15.07 1.98
C SER A 105 -1.09 -15.13 1.11
N LYS A 106 -0.72 -16.27 0.50
CA LYS A 106 0.43 -16.36 -0.43
C LYS A 106 0.32 -15.29 -1.54
N TYR A 107 -0.89 -15.07 -2.06
CA TYR A 107 -1.19 -14.01 -3.03
C TYR A 107 -2.36 -13.13 -2.53
N ASN A 108 -2.30 -11.82 -2.79
CA ASN A 108 -3.10 -10.81 -2.07
C ASN A 108 -3.91 -9.88 -3.00
N HIS A 109 -4.26 -10.36 -4.20
CA HIS A 109 -5.00 -9.65 -5.24
C HIS A 109 -6.49 -10.03 -5.31
N ALA A 110 -6.85 -11.18 -4.74
CA ALA A 110 -8.20 -11.72 -4.84
C ALA A 110 -9.20 -10.87 -4.01
N PRO A 111 -10.43 -10.64 -4.52
CA PRO A 111 -11.47 -9.94 -3.78
C PRO A 111 -11.89 -10.73 -2.54
N GLU A 112 -12.45 -10.06 -1.54
CA GLU A 112 -13.05 -10.74 -0.40
C GLU A 112 -14.33 -11.46 -0.81
N TYR A 113 -14.57 -12.63 -0.22
CA TYR A 113 -15.88 -13.25 -0.28
C TYR A 113 -16.90 -12.32 0.40
N PRO A 114 -18.10 -12.09 -0.18
CA PRO A 114 -19.09 -11.21 0.42
C PRO A 114 -19.49 -11.69 1.82
N ALA A 115 -19.24 -10.87 2.84
CA ALA A 115 -19.68 -11.16 4.20
C ALA A 115 -21.22 -11.20 4.26
N ASN A 116 -21.79 -12.25 4.85
CA ASN A 116 -23.21 -12.24 5.18
C ASN A 116 -23.44 -11.22 6.32
N PRO A 117 -24.25 -10.16 6.11
CA PRO A 117 -24.47 -9.14 7.15
C PRO A 117 -25.29 -9.65 8.34
N ASN A 118 -25.93 -10.82 8.21
CA ASN A 118 -26.66 -11.45 9.30
C ASN A 118 -25.80 -12.56 9.93
N PRO A 119 -25.69 -12.62 11.28
CA PRO A 119 -25.13 -13.79 11.96
C PRO A 119 -25.88 -15.05 11.54
N ARG A 120 -25.12 -16.11 11.23
CA ARG A 120 -25.65 -17.41 10.82
C ARG A 120 -26.65 -17.91 11.86
N ARG A 121 -27.88 -18.20 11.46
CA ARG A 121 -28.88 -18.74 12.39
C ARG A 121 -28.48 -20.17 12.81
N PRO A 122 -28.80 -20.62 14.04
CA PRO A 122 -28.54 -22.01 14.46
C PRO A 122 -29.17 -23.09 13.56
N SER A 123 -30.15 -22.71 12.72
CA SER A 123 -30.84 -23.56 11.75
C SER A 123 -30.19 -23.61 10.34
N GLU A 124 -29.05 -22.94 10.12
CA GLU A 124 -28.42 -22.83 8.79
C GLU A 124 -27.19 -23.74 8.62
N LYS A 125 -27.20 -24.59 7.59
CA LYS A 125 -26.04 -25.39 7.14
C LYS A 125 -25.67 -26.53 8.11
N LYS A 126 -24.40 -26.86 8.38
CA LYS A 126 -23.10 -26.14 8.31
C LYS A 126 -22.50 -25.96 6.90
N THR A 127 -21.36 -25.29 6.77
CA THR A 127 -20.55 -25.15 5.54
C THR A 127 -19.25 -25.92 5.68
N VAL A 128 -18.99 -26.85 4.76
CA VAL A 128 -17.74 -27.63 4.71
C VAL A 128 -16.98 -27.28 3.44
N LEU A 129 -15.75 -26.79 3.59
CA LEU A 129 -14.92 -26.38 2.45
C LEU A 129 -13.97 -27.52 2.04
N VAL A 130 -14.09 -27.97 0.80
CA VAL A 130 -13.17 -28.93 0.17
C VAL A 130 -12.28 -28.17 -0.81
N ILE A 131 -10.96 -28.27 -0.65
CA ILE A 131 -9.98 -27.51 -1.44
C ILE A 131 -9.42 -28.39 -2.55
N ASP A 132 -9.71 -28.00 -3.80
CA ASP A 132 -9.13 -28.59 -5.02
C ASP A 132 -7.73 -27.98 -5.29
N GLN A 133 -6.90 -28.68 -6.07
CA GLN A 133 -5.58 -28.21 -6.50
C GLN A 133 -5.41 -28.41 -8.01
N THR A 134 -4.47 -27.68 -8.62
CA THR A 134 -4.17 -27.84 -10.05
C THR A 134 -3.47 -29.18 -10.32
N ALA A 135 -3.93 -29.91 -11.33
CA ALA A 135 -3.31 -31.17 -11.74
C ALA A 135 -1.82 -30.98 -12.08
N GLY A 136 -0.97 -31.84 -11.50
CA GLY A 136 0.48 -31.79 -11.69
C GLY A 136 1.23 -30.88 -10.70
N ASP A 137 0.56 -30.36 -9.67
CA ASP A 137 1.20 -29.70 -8.53
C ASP A 137 2.26 -30.62 -7.88
N MET A 138 3.48 -30.10 -7.70
CA MET A 138 4.57 -30.84 -7.05
C MET A 138 4.26 -31.15 -5.59
N ALA A 139 3.51 -30.29 -4.89
CA ALA A 139 3.12 -30.53 -3.50
C ALA A 139 2.10 -31.67 -3.36
N VAL A 140 1.31 -31.99 -4.39
CA VAL A 140 0.45 -33.18 -4.41
C VAL A 140 1.33 -34.43 -4.56
N LYS A 141 2.18 -34.45 -5.59
CA LYS A 141 3.04 -35.60 -5.90
C LYS A 141 4.01 -35.96 -4.76
N TYR A 142 4.66 -34.95 -4.19
CA TYR A 142 5.70 -35.15 -3.17
C TYR A 142 5.15 -35.20 -1.73
N GLY A 143 3.86 -34.88 -1.54
CA GLY A 143 3.08 -35.18 -0.35
C GLY A 143 2.27 -36.48 -0.46
N SER A 144 2.77 -37.45 -1.24
CA SER A 144 2.21 -38.81 -1.42
C SER A 144 0.74 -38.91 -1.86
N ALA A 145 0.24 -37.93 -2.62
CA ALA A 145 -1.15 -37.90 -3.08
C ALA A 145 -1.31 -37.96 -4.60
N ASP A 146 -2.50 -38.36 -5.05
CA ASP A 146 -2.90 -38.55 -6.44
C ASP A 146 -4.38 -38.17 -6.69
N GLU A 147 -4.88 -38.37 -7.92
CA GLU A 147 -6.29 -38.10 -8.26
C GLU A 147 -7.30 -38.94 -7.44
N ASN A 148 -6.95 -40.16 -7.05
CA ASN A 148 -7.81 -41.00 -6.21
C ASN A 148 -7.88 -40.46 -4.78
N THR A 149 -6.80 -39.87 -4.28
CA THR A 149 -6.73 -39.19 -2.98
C THR A 149 -7.74 -38.03 -2.91
N PHE A 150 -7.84 -37.21 -3.97
CA PHE A 150 -8.85 -36.15 -4.06
C PHE A 150 -10.27 -36.72 -4.10
N LYS A 151 -10.52 -37.75 -4.91
CA LYS A 151 -11.85 -38.40 -4.97
C LYS A 151 -12.26 -38.99 -3.62
N HIS A 152 -11.34 -39.63 -2.90
CA HIS A 152 -11.58 -40.17 -1.58
C HIS A 152 -11.88 -39.05 -0.57
N MET A 153 -11.07 -37.99 -0.53
CA MET A 153 -11.33 -36.80 0.30
C MET A 153 -12.73 -36.22 0.07
N PHE A 154 -13.14 -36.06 -1.19
CA PHE A 154 -14.45 -35.51 -1.54
C PHE A 154 -15.61 -36.40 -1.10
N GLN A 155 -15.51 -37.71 -1.31
CA GLN A 155 -16.52 -38.68 -0.84
C GLN A 155 -16.59 -38.74 0.69
N THR A 156 -15.44 -38.64 1.39
CA THR A 156 -15.40 -38.59 2.86
C THR A 156 -15.97 -37.27 3.40
N ALA A 157 -15.74 -36.14 2.74
CA ALA A 157 -16.36 -34.87 3.12
C ALA A 157 -17.89 -34.91 3.00
N LEU A 158 -18.43 -35.60 1.97
CA LEU A 158 -19.87 -35.84 1.82
C LEU A 158 -20.42 -36.77 2.90
N SER A 159 -19.75 -37.89 3.18
CA SER A 159 -20.26 -38.90 4.12
C SER A 159 -20.16 -38.49 5.60
N GLU A 160 -19.12 -37.75 5.99
CA GLU A 160 -18.95 -37.26 7.36
C GLU A 160 -19.83 -36.04 7.70
N ASN A 161 -20.40 -35.37 6.70
CA ASN A 161 -21.14 -34.12 6.90
C ASN A 161 -22.48 -34.11 6.11
N PRO A 162 -23.37 -35.10 6.30
CA PRO A 162 -24.58 -35.28 5.47
C PRO A 162 -25.54 -34.07 5.50
N ASP A 163 -25.59 -33.37 6.64
CA ASP A 163 -26.44 -32.19 6.83
C ASP A 163 -25.78 -30.88 6.40
N ALA A 164 -24.49 -30.87 6.01
CA ALA A 164 -23.81 -29.66 5.59
C ALA A 164 -24.11 -29.27 4.13
N GLU A 165 -23.75 -28.04 3.77
CA GLU A 165 -23.53 -27.59 2.39
C GLU A 165 -22.05 -27.76 2.09
N ILE A 166 -21.72 -28.53 1.05
CA ILE A 166 -20.32 -28.79 0.66
C ILE A 166 -19.90 -27.74 -0.37
N TRP A 167 -18.89 -26.95 -0.05
CA TRP A 167 -18.30 -25.97 -0.96
C TRP A 167 -16.99 -26.53 -1.52
N VAL A 168 -16.83 -26.56 -2.85
CA VAL A 168 -15.58 -26.98 -3.49
C VAL A 168 -14.88 -25.75 -4.06
N LYS A 169 -13.76 -25.34 -3.46
CA LYS A 169 -12.93 -24.24 -3.99
C LYS A 169 -11.96 -24.80 -5.03
N THR A 170 -12.09 -24.34 -6.28
CA THR A 170 -11.16 -24.64 -7.37
C THR A 170 -10.53 -23.36 -7.95
N HIS A 171 -9.60 -23.51 -8.88
CA HIS A 171 -8.85 -22.40 -9.50
C HIS A 171 -9.62 -21.84 -10.72
N PRO A 172 -9.70 -20.51 -10.95
CA PRO A 172 -10.46 -19.91 -12.07
C PRO A 172 -10.12 -20.46 -13.47
N ASP A 173 -8.83 -20.65 -13.77
CA ASP A 173 -8.36 -21.31 -15.00
C ASP A 173 -8.94 -22.73 -15.26
N VAL A 174 -9.48 -23.40 -14.25
CA VAL A 174 -10.05 -24.75 -14.37
C VAL A 174 -11.42 -24.70 -15.06
N LEU A 175 -12.33 -23.80 -14.67
CA LEU A 175 -13.61 -23.66 -15.39
C LEU A 175 -13.46 -23.01 -16.77
N SER A 176 -12.39 -22.26 -17.02
CA SER A 176 -12.08 -21.75 -18.37
C SER A 176 -11.29 -22.73 -19.25
N GLY A 177 -11.10 -23.98 -18.80
CA GLY A 177 -10.46 -25.06 -19.56
C GLY A 177 -8.94 -24.89 -19.79
N LYS A 178 -8.31 -23.88 -19.18
CA LYS A 178 -6.87 -23.61 -19.29
C LYS A 178 -6.02 -24.48 -18.38
N LYS A 179 -6.62 -25.01 -17.31
CA LYS A 179 -6.03 -25.99 -16.38
C LYS A 179 -7.07 -27.08 -16.09
N ARG A 180 -6.64 -28.18 -15.50
CA ARG A 180 -7.52 -29.23 -14.96
C ARG A 180 -7.37 -29.29 -13.44
N GLY A 181 -8.48 -29.27 -12.71
CA GLY A 181 -8.53 -29.58 -11.28
C GLY A 181 -8.75 -31.08 -11.08
N TYR A 182 -8.60 -31.56 -9.83
CA TYR A 182 -8.85 -32.97 -9.50
C TYR A 182 -10.33 -33.25 -9.20
N LEU A 183 -11.10 -32.23 -8.79
CA LEU A 183 -12.48 -32.38 -8.32
C LEU A 183 -13.56 -31.83 -9.27
N THR A 184 -13.20 -31.21 -10.39
CA THR A 184 -14.13 -30.41 -11.21
C THR A 184 -15.35 -31.20 -11.69
N ASP A 185 -15.13 -32.34 -12.34
CA ASP A 185 -16.21 -33.12 -12.97
C ASP A 185 -17.15 -33.76 -11.93
N ILE A 186 -16.58 -34.33 -10.86
CA ILE A 186 -17.34 -35.01 -9.80
C ILE A 186 -18.15 -34.02 -8.94
N SER A 187 -17.65 -32.80 -8.76
CA SER A 187 -18.35 -31.76 -8.00
C SER A 187 -19.57 -31.23 -8.74
N LEU A 188 -19.44 -30.99 -10.05
CA LEU A 188 -20.55 -30.49 -10.89
C LEU A 188 -21.69 -31.51 -11.07
N GLN A 189 -21.43 -32.80 -10.83
CA GLN A 189 -22.40 -33.89 -10.92
C GLN A 189 -23.11 -34.19 -9.59
N THR A 190 -22.78 -33.49 -8.50
CA THR A 190 -23.28 -33.80 -7.15
C THR A 190 -24.25 -32.71 -6.64
N GLY A 191 -25.52 -33.05 -6.39
CA GLY A 191 -26.59 -32.08 -6.15
C GLY A 191 -26.49 -31.20 -4.89
N ASN A 192 -25.74 -31.62 -3.86
CA ASN A 192 -25.56 -30.88 -2.60
C ASN A 192 -24.22 -30.11 -2.55
N VAL A 193 -23.59 -29.86 -3.70
CA VAL A 193 -22.25 -29.26 -3.81
C VAL A 193 -22.30 -27.92 -4.52
N ARG A 194 -21.71 -26.89 -3.89
CA ARG A 194 -21.49 -25.57 -4.49
C ARG A 194 -20.05 -25.44 -4.95
N VAL A 195 -19.83 -25.30 -6.26
CA VAL A 195 -18.49 -25.08 -6.83
C VAL A 195 -18.15 -23.58 -6.79
N LEU A 196 -17.09 -23.24 -6.09
CA LEU A 196 -16.51 -21.89 -6.03
C LEU A 196 -15.26 -21.85 -6.91
N ALA A 197 -15.40 -21.34 -8.13
CA ALA A 197 -14.32 -21.24 -9.09
C ALA A 197 -13.80 -19.81 -9.30
N GLU A 198 -14.53 -18.80 -8.83
CA GLU A 198 -14.10 -17.41 -8.87
C GLU A 198 -12.82 -17.20 -8.05
N ASP A 199 -12.09 -16.13 -8.35
CA ASP A 199 -10.95 -15.71 -7.56
C ASP A 199 -11.46 -15.10 -6.24
N ILE A 200 -11.03 -15.66 -5.11
CA ILE A 200 -11.53 -15.30 -3.77
C ILE A 200 -10.33 -15.31 -2.82
N ASN A 201 -10.24 -14.29 -1.97
CA ASN A 201 -9.28 -14.20 -0.89
C ASN A 201 -9.45 -15.38 0.10
N PRO A 202 -8.42 -16.23 0.31
CA PRO A 202 -8.52 -17.44 1.14
C PRO A 202 -9.06 -17.20 2.56
N ILE A 203 -8.54 -16.21 3.28
CA ILE A 203 -8.96 -15.92 4.66
C ILE A 203 -10.46 -15.58 4.70
N SER A 204 -10.94 -14.66 3.85
CA SER A 204 -12.36 -14.28 3.81
C SER A 204 -13.31 -15.43 3.44
N LEU A 205 -12.84 -16.43 2.68
CA LEU A 205 -13.60 -17.64 2.37
C LEU A 205 -13.61 -18.61 3.57
N LEU A 206 -12.47 -18.76 4.24
CA LEU A 206 -12.31 -19.59 5.42
C LEU A 206 -13.11 -19.05 6.63
N GLU A 207 -13.36 -17.74 6.70
CA GLU A 207 -14.31 -17.14 7.66
C GLU A 207 -15.68 -17.83 7.58
N GLN A 208 -16.13 -18.21 6.38
CA GLN A 208 -17.45 -18.82 6.11
C GLN A 208 -17.51 -20.35 6.32
N ALA A 209 -16.38 -21.02 6.53
CA ALA A 209 -16.29 -22.48 6.65
C ALA A 209 -16.31 -22.92 8.13
N ASP A 210 -16.99 -24.02 8.44
CA ASP A 210 -16.98 -24.65 9.79
C ASP A 210 -15.97 -25.79 9.90
N LYS A 211 -15.64 -26.45 8.78
CA LYS A 211 -14.65 -27.53 8.66
C LYS A 211 -14.03 -27.50 7.27
N VAL A 212 -12.76 -27.87 7.16
CA VAL A 212 -11.99 -27.81 5.92
C VAL A 212 -11.35 -29.17 5.61
N TYR A 213 -11.43 -29.58 4.35
CA TYR A 213 -10.79 -30.79 3.81
C TYR A 213 -9.78 -30.38 2.73
N CYS A 214 -8.55 -30.85 2.83
CA CYS A 214 -7.50 -30.59 1.84
C CYS A 214 -6.60 -31.80 1.61
N VAL A 215 -5.93 -31.83 0.45
CA VAL A 215 -4.88 -32.82 0.17
C VAL A 215 -3.53 -32.29 0.64
N THR A 216 -2.96 -31.27 -0.02
CA THR A 216 -1.71 -30.62 0.41
C THR A 216 -1.69 -29.08 0.33
N SER A 217 -2.82 -28.46 -0.01
CA SER A 217 -2.93 -27.00 -0.19
C SER A 217 -2.52 -26.19 1.04
N GLN A 218 -1.83 -25.06 0.83
CA GLN A 218 -1.50 -24.11 1.89
C GLN A 218 -2.75 -23.56 2.61
N MET A 219 -3.90 -23.54 1.95
CA MET A 219 -5.18 -23.11 2.55
C MET A 219 -5.61 -23.97 3.76
N GLY A 220 -5.13 -25.21 3.89
CA GLY A 220 -5.34 -25.99 5.12
C GLY A 220 -4.53 -25.44 6.31
N PHE A 221 -3.33 -24.90 6.09
CA PHE A 221 -2.60 -24.18 7.13
C PHE A 221 -3.28 -22.86 7.48
N GLU A 222 -3.79 -22.14 6.48
CA GLU A 222 -4.52 -20.88 6.68
C GLU A 222 -5.83 -21.10 7.46
N ALA A 223 -6.55 -22.19 7.20
CA ALA A 223 -7.71 -22.60 7.98
C ALA A 223 -7.34 -22.91 9.46
N MET A 224 -6.21 -23.59 9.66
CA MET A 224 -5.68 -23.90 10.99
C MET A 224 -5.25 -22.64 11.77
N MET A 225 -4.68 -21.62 11.11
CA MET A 225 -4.42 -20.31 11.76
C MET A 225 -5.70 -19.64 12.27
N MET A 226 -6.86 -19.97 11.70
CA MET A 226 -8.18 -19.48 12.08
C MET A 226 -8.94 -20.44 13.02
N GLU A 227 -8.22 -21.38 13.65
CA GLU A 227 -8.77 -22.39 14.58
C GLU A 227 -9.87 -23.28 13.96
N LYS A 228 -9.93 -23.37 12.63
CA LYS A 228 -10.88 -24.24 11.93
C LYS A 228 -10.41 -25.70 12.03
N PRO A 229 -11.31 -26.68 12.24
CA PRO A 229 -11.01 -28.09 12.07
C PRO A 229 -10.58 -28.39 10.63
N VAL A 230 -9.38 -28.95 10.46
CA VAL A 230 -8.79 -29.29 9.16
C VAL A 230 -8.51 -30.79 9.08
N VAL A 231 -8.99 -31.42 8.01
CA VAL A 231 -8.73 -32.82 7.67
C VAL A 231 -7.78 -32.87 6.48
N THR A 232 -6.66 -33.60 6.62
CA THR A 232 -5.65 -33.74 5.56
C THR A 232 -5.68 -35.14 4.96
N PHE A 233 -5.58 -35.24 3.63
CA PHE A 233 -5.56 -36.52 2.90
C PHE A 233 -4.23 -36.82 2.21
N GLY A 234 -3.38 -35.81 2.00
CA GLY A 234 -1.98 -35.99 1.63
C GLY A 234 -1.06 -35.78 2.83
N LEU A 235 0.22 -35.56 2.56
CA LEU A 235 1.23 -35.21 3.55
C LEU A 235 1.76 -33.78 3.30
N PRO A 236 0.96 -32.72 3.56
CA PRO A 236 1.49 -31.36 3.56
C PRO A 236 2.54 -31.18 4.67
N TRP A 237 3.34 -30.11 4.57
CA TRP A 237 4.39 -29.80 5.55
C TRP A 237 3.87 -29.69 7.00
N TYR A 238 2.59 -29.30 7.15
CA TYR A 238 1.90 -29.11 8.42
C TYR A 238 1.08 -30.32 8.90
N ALA A 239 1.04 -31.42 8.16
CA ALA A 239 0.43 -32.68 8.62
C ALA A 239 1.39 -33.47 9.52
N GLY A 240 0.82 -34.23 10.45
CA GLY A 240 1.52 -35.10 11.37
C GLY A 240 2.08 -34.39 12.60
N TRP A 241 1.63 -33.17 12.94
CA TRP A 241 2.10 -32.44 14.13
C TRP A 241 1.07 -32.33 15.26
N GLY A 242 -0.03 -33.10 15.19
CA GLY A 242 -1.04 -33.17 16.25
C GLY A 242 -2.05 -32.01 16.30
N ILE A 243 -2.10 -31.18 15.25
CA ILE A 243 -2.98 -30.01 15.12
C ILE A 243 -4.05 -30.15 14.02
N SER A 244 -4.00 -31.23 13.23
CA SER A 244 -4.93 -31.54 12.14
C SER A 244 -5.37 -33.00 12.22
N ASP A 245 -6.52 -33.30 11.61
CA ASP A 245 -7.08 -34.65 11.46
C ASP A 245 -6.44 -35.30 10.22
N ASP A 246 -5.28 -35.91 10.42
CA ASP A 246 -4.46 -36.44 9.33
C ASP A 246 -4.85 -37.87 8.94
N ARG A 247 -5.39 -38.05 7.72
CA ARG A 247 -5.91 -39.33 7.23
C ARG A 247 -4.92 -40.16 6.42
N HIS A 248 -3.76 -39.61 6.09
CA HIS A 248 -2.75 -40.32 5.30
C HIS A 248 -1.96 -41.32 6.19
N PRO A 249 -1.95 -42.63 5.89
CA PRO A 249 -1.43 -43.66 6.81
C PRO A 249 0.05 -43.50 7.17
N ALA A 250 0.88 -43.00 6.23
CA ALA A 250 2.30 -42.77 6.46
C ALA A 250 2.62 -41.67 7.51
N VAL A 251 1.62 -40.95 8.06
CA VAL A 251 1.85 -40.09 9.23
C VAL A 251 2.39 -40.91 10.41
N HIS A 252 1.86 -42.12 10.64
CA HIS A 252 2.37 -43.02 11.69
C HIS A 252 3.83 -43.43 11.45
N GLU A 253 4.22 -43.64 10.18
CA GLU A 253 5.62 -43.94 9.81
C GLU A 253 6.55 -42.75 10.09
N LEU A 254 6.10 -41.52 9.80
CA LEU A 254 6.87 -40.31 10.11
C LEU A 254 7.08 -40.11 11.62
N TYR A 255 6.09 -40.44 12.45
CA TYR A 255 6.25 -40.49 13.91
C TYR A 255 7.26 -41.57 14.33
N ALA A 256 7.14 -42.80 13.80
CA ALA A 256 8.07 -43.89 14.11
C ALA A 256 9.53 -43.59 13.69
N GLN A 257 9.71 -42.75 12.66
CA GLN A 257 11.02 -42.25 12.20
C GLN A 257 11.55 -41.04 12.99
N ASN A 258 10.84 -40.56 14.02
CA ASN A 258 11.12 -39.32 14.76
C ASN A 258 11.14 -38.06 13.87
N ARG A 259 10.45 -38.10 12.72
CA ARG A 259 10.30 -36.97 11.78
C ARG A 259 9.10 -36.08 12.10
N ARG A 260 8.28 -36.49 13.07
CA ARG A 260 7.06 -35.81 13.54
C ARG A 260 6.93 -35.94 15.05
N ALA A 261 6.29 -34.94 15.65
CA ALA A 261 6.02 -34.82 17.08
C ALA A 261 4.80 -33.91 17.30
N ASN A 262 4.14 -33.98 18.46
CA ASN A 262 3.07 -33.04 18.77
C ASN A 262 3.63 -31.61 18.92
N ARG A 263 2.98 -30.64 18.27
CA ARG A 263 3.34 -29.21 18.29
C ARG A 263 2.07 -28.37 18.39
N ASN A 264 2.22 -27.06 18.51
CA ASN A 264 1.12 -26.10 18.50
C ASN A 264 1.20 -25.18 17.26
N MET A 265 0.13 -24.43 17.00
CA MET A 265 0.02 -23.55 15.83
C MET A 265 1.16 -22.53 15.75
N ILE A 266 1.45 -21.88 16.89
CA ILE A 266 2.43 -20.79 17.00
C ILE A 266 3.83 -21.28 16.65
N ARG A 267 4.22 -22.49 17.11
CA ARG A 267 5.52 -23.10 16.79
C ARG A 267 5.66 -23.49 15.32
N LEU A 268 4.61 -24.02 14.68
CA LEU A 268 4.64 -24.27 13.24
C LEU A 268 4.73 -22.98 12.45
N PHE A 269 3.95 -21.96 12.82
CA PHE A 269 3.99 -20.66 12.18
C PHE A 269 5.37 -20.02 12.34
N ALA A 270 5.95 -20.00 13.54
CA ALA A 270 7.28 -19.47 13.81
C ALA A 270 8.36 -20.17 12.96
N ALA A 271 8.36 -21.50 12.90
CA ALA A 271 9.28 -22.25 12.06
C ALA A 271 9.12 -21.87 10.57
N ALA A 272 7.89 -21.82 10.06
CA ALA A 272 7.59 -21.61 8.65
C ALA A 272 7.76 -20.16 8.17
N TYR A 273 7.22 -19.19 8.92
CA TYR A 273 7.11 -17.78 8.54
C TYR A 273 8.17 -16.87 9.20
N LEU A 274 8.87 -17.28 10.27
CA LEU A 274 9.92 -16.47 10.89
C LEU A 274 11.34 -17.04 10.71
N GLN A 275 11.51 -18.37 10.63
CA GLN A 275 12.84 -19.00 10.54
C GLN A 275 13.18 -19.58 9.17
N TYR A 276 12.22 -20.21 8.49
CA TYR A 276 12.42 -20.88 7.20
C TYR A 276 12.26 -19.94 5.99
N SER A 277 11.24 -19.08 6.05
CA SER A 277 11.01 -18.03 5.04
C SER A 277 11.97 -16.86 5.24
N ARG A 278 12.55 -16.35 4.16
CA ARG A 278 13.35 -15.12 4.12
C ARG A 278 12.57 -14.01 3.43
N TYR A 279 12.81 -12.77 3.82
CA TYR A 279 12.02 -11.62 3.36
C TYR A 279 12.91 -10.49 2.82
N VAL A 280 12.39 -9.79 1.82
CA VAL A 280 12.94 -8.53 1.29
C VAL A 280 11.97 -7.42 1.70
N ASN A 281 12.47 -6.32 2.25
CA ASN A 281 11.62 -5.17 2.57
C ASN A 281 11.08 -4.58 1.26
N PRO A 282 9.75 -4.62 0.99
CA PRO A 282 9.22 -4.23 -0.32
C PRO A 282 9.42 -2.75 -0.63
N ASN A 283 9.61 -1.91 0.39
CA ASN A 283 9.75 -0.46 0.22
C ASN A 283 11.17 -0.07 -0.20
N THR A 284 12.19 -0.73 0.37
CA THR A 284 13.61 -0.38 0.17
C THR A 284 14.36 -1.32 -0.78
N GLY A 285 13.97 -2.60 -0.84
CA GLY A 285 14.69 -3.65 -1.58
C GLY A 285 15.83 -4.31 -0.79
N ASP A 286 16.05 -3.92 0.47
CA ASP A 286 17.03 -4.54 1.36
C ASP A 286 16.48 -5.83 2.01
N THR A 287 17.31 -6.58 2.74
CA THR A 287 16.84 -7.65 3.64
C THR A 287 15.79 -7.10 4.61
N GLY A 288 14.65 -7.77 4.70
CA GLY A 288 13.53 -7.38 5.56
C GLY A 288 13.02 -8.51 6.45
N THR A 289 11.91 -8.24 7.11
CA THR A 289 11.20 -9.14 8.02
C THR A 289 9.82 -9.52 7.46
N LEU A 290 9.18 -10.51 8.09
CA LEU A 290 7.77 -10.82 7.84
C LEU A 290 6.87 -9.58 8.03
N PHE A 291 7.13 -8.76 9.06
CA PHE A 291 6.33 -7.57 9.35
C PHE A 291 6.41 -6.53 8.23
N ASP A 292 7.60 -6.26 7.67
CA ASP A 292 7.75 -5.35 6.53
C ASP A 292 6.88 -5.75 5.33
N VAL A 293 6.76 -7.06 5.10
CA VAL A 293 5.95 -7.63 4.02
C VAL A 293 4.46 -7.61 4.36
N ILE A 294 4.06 -7.92 5.60
CA ILE A 294 2.68 -7.76 6.09
C ILE A 294 2.21 -6.32 5.92
N ASP A 295 2.98 -5.34 6.43
CA ASP A 295 2.65 -3.92 6.38
C ASP A 295 2.48 -3.42 4.94
N TYR A 296 3.41 -3.79 4.06
CA TYR A 296 3.33 -3.43 2.65
C TYR A 296 2.13 -4.08 1.96
N LEU A 297 1.93 -5.39 2.12
CA LEU A 297 0.84 -6.12 1.45
C LEU A 297 -0.53 -5.68 1.95
N ALA A 298 -0.70 -5.42 3.25
CA ALA A 298 -1.92 -4.83 3.81
C ALA A 298 -2.27 -3.49 3.13
N SER A 299 -1.28 -2.61 2.98
CA SER A 299 -1.50 -1.30 2.36
C SER A 299 -1.68 -1.39 0.83
N ALA A 300 -0.95 -2.28 0.15
CA ALA A 300 -1.06 -2.50 -1.28
C ALA A 300 -2.39 -3.20 -1.67
N ARG A 301 -2.91 -4.08 -0.80
CA ARG A 301 -4.22 -4.72 -0.94
C ARG A 301 -5.36 -3.71 -0.82
N ARG A 302 -5.30 -2.79 0.15
CA ARG A 302 -6.26 -1.66 0.24
C ARG A 302 -6.28 -0.81 -1.04
N LEU A 303 -5.11 -0.54 -1.64
CA LEU A 303 -5.02 0.14 -2.94
C LEU A 303 -5.62 -0.70 -4.08
N ASN A 304 -5.36 -2.00 -4.09
CA ASN A 304 -5.93 -2.94 -5.07
C ASN A 304 -7.46 -2.94 -5.03
N GLU A 305 -8.09 -2.96 -3.86
CA GLU A 305 -9.56 -2.89 -3.74
C GLU A 305 -10.12 -1.53 -4.18
N LYS A 306 -9.49 -0.43 -3.72
CA LYS A 306 -9.84 0.94 -4.12
C LYS A 306 -9.90 1.08 -5.65
N LEU A 307 -8.89 0.54 -6.34
CA LEU A 307 -8.74 0.61 -7.79
C LEU A 307 -9.32 -0.59 -8.58
N ARG A 308 -9.90 -1.59 -7.91
CA ARG A 308 -10.43 -2.81 -8.56
C ARG A 308 -11.43 -2.47 -9.67
N GLY A 309 -11.27 -3.11 -10.82
CA GLY A 309 -12.18 -3.01 -11.97
C GLY A 309 -11.67 -2.10 -13.10
N ASN A 310 -12.60 -1.65 -13.94
CA ASN A 310 -12.31 -0.84 -15.12
C ASN A 310 -12.28 0.66 -14.78
N LEU A 311 -11.08 1.26 -14.73
CA LEU A 311 -10.85 2.61 -14.21
C LEU A 311 -10.65 3.64 -15.34
N TYR A 312 -11.71 4.38 -15.67
CA TYR A 312 -11.73 5.37 -16.74
C TYR A 312 -11.14 6.71 -16.28
N CYS A 313 -9.90 6.97 -16.69
CA CYS A 313 -9.10 8.12 -16.30
C CYS A 313 -9.31 9.31 -17.25
N LEU A 314 -9.89 10.40 -16.75
CA LEU A 314 -10.27 11.59 -17.52
C LEU A 314 -9.23 12.71 -17.48
N GLY A 315 -9.14 13.49 -18.56
CA GLY A 315 -8.47 14.81 -18.56
C GLY A 315 -6.94 14.78 -18.45
N MET A 316 -6.31 13.61 -18.60
CA MET A 316 -4.86 13.47 -18.45
C MET A 316 -4.12 13.65 -19.78
N THR A 317 -3.23 14.65 -19.83
CA THR A 317 -2.22 14.82 -20.89
C THR A 317 -1.28 13.62 -20.93
N PHE A 318 -0.61 13.37 -22.06
CA PHE A 318 0.29 12.21 -22.22
C PHE A 318 1.35 12.11 -21.11
N TRP A 319 1.95 13.24 -20.70
CA TRP A 319 2.88 13.29 -19.56
C TRP A 319 2.20 12.91 -18.23
N LYS A 320 1.00 13.44 -17.94
CA LYS A 320 0.24 13.06 -16.73
C LYS A 320 -0.07 11.56 -16.71
N ARG A 321 -0.37 10.92 -17.86
CA ARG A 321 -0.61 9.47 -17.95
C ARG A 321 0.62 8.65 -17.55
N ALA A 322 1.80 9.03 -18.05
CA ALA A 322 3.06 8.38 -17.69
C ALA A 322 3.39 8.52 -16.19
N VAL A 323 3.08 9.68 -15.60
CA VAL A 323 3.22 9.94 -14.15
C VAL A 323 2.23 9.12 -13.31
N VAL A 324 0.96 9.02 -13.72
CA VAL A 324 -0.10 8.36 -12.95
C VAL A 324 -0.06 6.84 -13.07
N LYS A 325 0.36 6.28 -14.22
CA LYS A 325 0.32 4.83 -14.48
C LYS A 325 0.99 3.97 -13.39
N PRO A 326 2.16 4.33 -12.81
CA PRO A 326 2.74 3.61 -11.67
C PRO A 326 1.83 3.53 -10.43
N PHE A 327 1.10 4.60 -10.09
CA PHE A 327 0.17 4.63 -8.96
C PHE A 327 -1.07 3.75 -9.18
N LEU A 328 -1.37 3.41 -10.44
CA LEU A 328 -2.47 2.52 -10.82
C LEU A 328 -2.01 1.08 -11.10
N ASN A 329 -0.72 0.77 -10.87
CA ASN A 329 -0.12 -0.53 -11.14
C ASN A 329 -0.40 -1.53 -10.01
N VAL A 330 -1.64 -2.03 -9.96
CA VAL A 330 -2.10 -3.09 -9.04
C VAL A 330 -2.85 -4.18 -9.82
N PRO A 331 -2.80 -5.46 -9.39
CA PRO A 331 -3.25 -6.60 -10.22
C PRO A 331 -4.70 -6.51 -10.70
N SER A 332 -5.60 -5.94 -9.89
CA SER A 332 -7.03 -5.88 -10.18
C SER A 332 -7.51 -4.56 -10.82
N CYS A 333 -6.61 -3.62 -11.12
CA CYS A 333 -6.94 -2.37 -11.81
C CYS A 333 -6.78 -2.52 -13.34
N ARG A 334 -7.73 -2.00 -14.12
CA ARG A 334 -7.66 -1.90 -15.59
C ARG A 334 -7.80 -0.41 -15.99
N PRO A 335 -6.70 0.35 -16.08
CA PRO A 335 -6.75 1.78 -16.32
C PRO A 335 -6.98 2.13 -17.81
N HIS A 336 -8.07 2.85 -18.08
CA HIS A 336 -8.47 3.30 -19.41
C HIS A 336 -8.31 4.82 -19.52
N PHE A 337 -7.26 5.31 -20.21
CA PHE A 337 -7.03 6.75 -20.34
C PHE A 337 -7.86 7.37 -21.47
N ILE A 338 -8.87 8.17 -21.10
CA ILE A 338 -9.82 8.79 -22.02
C ILE A 338 -9.45 10.25 -22.31
N SER A 339 -9.55 10.66 -23.57
CA SER A 339 -9.13 12.00 -24.04
C SER A 339 -10.08 13.13 -23.65
N SER A 340 -11.38 12.88 -23.54
CA SER A 340 -12.39 13.88 -23.19
C SER A 340 -13.61 13.26 -22.54
N PHE A 341 -14.36 14.06 -21.77
CA PHE A 341 -15.64 13.62 -21.17
C PHE A 341 -16.68 13.23 -22.24
N GLY A 342 -16.71 13.92 -23.38
CA GLY A 342 -17.57 13.55 -24.52
C GLY A 342 -17.33 12.11 -25.00
N LYS A 343 -16.06 11.67 -25.03
CA LYS A 343 -15.73 10.27 -25.37
C LYS A 343 -16.15 9.28 -24.29
N LEU A 344 -16.15 9.66 -23.01
CA LEU A 344 -16.65 8.78 -21.94
C LEU A 344 -18.15 8.50 -22.11
N LYS A 345 -18.95 9.54 -22.42
CA LYS A 345 -20.40 9.43 -22.64
C LYS A 345 -20.80 8.52 -23.81
N SER A 346 -19.90 8.31 -24.78
CA SER A 346 -20.15 7.43 -25.94
C SER A 346 -19.68 5.98 -25.73
N LEU A 347 -19.17 5.61 -24.55
CA LEU A 347 -18.72 4.26 -24.26
C LEU A 347 -19.82 3.46 -23.55
N THR A 348 -19.99 2.19 -23.95
CA THR A 348 -20.64 1.19 -23.12
C THR A 348 -19.69 0.84 -21.97
N LEU A 349 -20.11 1.08 -20.74
CA LEU A 349 -19.31 0.85 -19.54
C LEU A 349 -19.69 -0.51 -18.91
N PRO A 350 -18.71 -1.33 -18.48
CA PRO A 350 -18.99 -2.57 -17.76
C PRO A 350 -19.51 -2.30 -16.34
N ALA A 351 -20.10 -3.31 -15.69
CA ALA A 351 -20.71 -3.17 -14.36
C ALA A 351 -19.69 -2.83 -13.25
N ASP A 352 -18.40 -3.10 -13.46
CA ASP A 352 -17.30 -2.77 -12.54
C ASP A 352 -16.59 -1.44 -12.90
N ALA A 353 -17.20 -0.61 -13.74
CA ALA A 353 -16.61 0.65 -14.17
C ALA A 353 -16.54 1.69 -13.05
N LYS A 354 -15.40 2.38 -12.98
CA LYS A 354 -15.11 3.51 -12.08
C LYS A 354 -14.56 4.68 -12.89
N ILE A 355 -14.79 5.91 -12.44
CA ILE A 355 -14.22 7.11 -13.07
C ILE A 355 -13.10 7.65 -12.19
N LEU A 356 -11.96 8.03 -12.77
CA LEU A 356 -10.89 8.78 -12.11
C LEU A 356 -10.77 10.17 -12.75
N ALA A 357 -11.05 11.21 -11.97
CA ALA A 357 -10.90 12.61 -12.39
C ALA A 357 -9.77 13.28 -11.60
N TRP A 358 -9.01 14.19 -12.24
CA TRP A 358 -8.01 15.01 -11.54
C TRP A 358 -8.67 16.24 -10.92
N GLY A 359 -8.43 16.50 -9.63
CA GLY A 359 -8.97 17.63 -8.89
C GLY A 359 -10.49 17.59 -8.65
N ALA A 360 -11.03 18.68 -8.11
CA ALA A 360 -12.47 18.83 -7.81
C ALA A 360 -13.32 19.16 -9.05
N ASP A 361 -12.73 19.80 -10.07
CA ASP A 361 -13.47 20.46 -11.15
C ASP A 361 -13.88 19.52 -12.29
N ASN A 362 -15.11 18.99 -12.19
CA ASN A 362 -16.01 18.80 -13.34
C ASN A 362 -17.42 18.44 -12.83
N GLU A 363 -18.38 19.34 -12.95
CA GLU A 363 -19.77 19.10 -12.53
C GLU A 363 -20.47 18.10 -13.44
N ASP A 364 -20.26 18.15 -14.75
CA ASP A 364 -20.85 17.20 -15.71
C ASP A 364 -20.43 15.75 -15.45
N VAL A 365 -19.15 15.52 -15.12
CA VAL A 365 -18.62 14.21 -14.72
C VAL A 365 -19.25 13.74 -13.42
N THR A 366 -19.47 14.66 -12.48
CA THR A 366 -20.11 14.34 -11.19
C THR A 366 -21.58 13.97 -11.38
N ALA A 367 -22.30 14.72 -12.22
CA ALA A 367 -23.68 14.45 -12.61
C ALA A 367 -23.80 13.11 -13.36
N PHE A 368 -22.92 12.85 -14.33
CA PHE A 368 -22.86 11.60 -15.09
C PHE A 368 -22.54 10.39 -14.20
N ALA A 369 -21.54 10.50 -13.32
CA ALA A 369 -21.22 9.45 -12.37
C ALA A 369 -22.42 9.10 -11.48
N ARG A 370 -23.13 10.12 -10.98
CA ARG A 370 -24.37 9.95 -10.19
C ARG A 370 -25.51 9.34 -11.00
N GLN A 371 -25.72 9.80 -12.23
CA GLN A 371 -26.77 9.31 -13.14
C GLN A 371 -26.58 7.83 -13.50
N HIS A 372 -25.34 7.39 -13.67
CA HIS A 372 -25.01 6.00 -14.04
C HIS A 372 -24.59 5.13 -12.84
N ASN A 373 -24.72 5.63 -11.61
CA ASN A 373 -24.31 4.96 -10.36
C ASN A 373 -22.85 4.45 -10.37
N LEU A 374 -21.94 5.24 -10.94
CA LEU A 374 -20.51 4.92 -11.07
C LEU A 374 -19.71 5.53 -9.91
N PRO A 375 -18.81 4.76 -9.25
CA PRO A 375 -17.88 5.34 -8.29
C PRO A 375 -16.95 6.37 -8.96
N LEU A 376 -16.86 7.56 -8.36
CA LEU A 376 -16.03 8.67 -8.83
C LEU A 376 -14.86 8.90 -7.87
N LEU A 377 -13.66 8.54 -8.33
CA LEU A 377 -12.41 8.79 -7.64
C LEU A 377 -11.82 10.14 -8.06
N ARG A 378 -11.28 10.90 -7.10
CA ARG A 378 -10.59 12.18 -7.29
C ARG A 378 -9.09 12.01 -7.01
N MET A 379 -8.26 12.42 -7.96
CA MET A 379 -6.80 12.35 -7.85
C MET A 379 -6.19 13.75 -7.80
N GLU A 380 -5.19 13.94 -6.94
CA GLU A 380 -4.44 15.20 -6.83
C GLU A 380 -2.99 14.91 -6.41
N ASP A 381 -2.10 15.91 -6.51
CA ASP A 381 -0.77 15.83 -5.89
C ASP A 381 -0.87 15.53 -4.39
N GLY A 382 -0.02 14.63 -3.88
CA GLY A 382 0.15 14.45 -2.43
C GLY A 382 0.93 15.60 -1.77
N PHE A 383 0.91 15.64 -0.44
CA PHE A 383 1.55 16.72 0.34
C PHE A 383 3.09 16.71 0.27
N VAL A 384 3.70 15.56 -0.03
CA VAL A 384 5.16 15.39 -0.18
C VAL A 384 5.46 15.12 -1.65
N ARG A 385 5.71 16.20 -2.42
CA ARG A 385 5.73 16.14 -3.89
C ARG A 385 7.10 15.75 -4.47
N SER A 386 8.08 16.65 -4.44
CA SER A 386 9.42 16.45 -5.02
C SER A 386 10.42 17.54 -4.58
N VAL A 387 11.72 17.35 -4.83
CA VAL A 387 12.73 18.41 -4.67
C VAL A 387 12.71 19.32 -5.92
N GLY A 388 11.78 20.28 -5.93
CA GLY A 388 11.69 21.31 -6.97
C GLY A 388 10.23 21.69 -7.30
N LEU A 389 10.04 22.73 -8.13
CA LEU A 389 8.70 23.08 -8.62
C LEU A 389 8.14 22.03 -9.58
N GLY A 390 6.84 21.75 -9.49
CA GLY A 390 6.14 20.91 -10.47
C GLY A 390 6.13 21.47 -11.89
N SER A 391 6.29 22.79 -12.06
CA SER A 391 6.51 23.44 -13.36
C SER A 391 7.81 23.01 -14.06
N ASN A 392 8.73 22.34 -13.36
CA ASN A 392 9.93 21.74 -13.95
C ASN A 392 9.74 20.30 -14.48
N LEU A 393 8.52 19.74 -14.45
CA LEU A 393 8.19 18.37 -14.91
C LEU A 393 8.82 17.22 -14.09
N VAL A 394 9.24 17.50 -12.85
CA VAL A 394 9.70 16.44 -11.93
C VAL A 394 8.49 15.59 -11.50
N PRO A 395 8.50 14.25 -11.68
CA PRO A 395 7.41 13.40 -11.24
C PRO A 395 7.13 13.53 -9.74
N PRO A 396 5.86 13.62 -9.31
CA PRO A 396 5.49 13.55 -7.90
C PRO A 396 5.83 12.16 -7.32
N LEU A 397 6.36 12.14 -6.10
CA LEU A 397 6.55 10.89 -5.35
C LEU A 397 5.27 10.41 -4.64
N SER A 398 4.30 11.30 -4.45
CA SER A 398 3.01 10.97 -3.86
C SER A 398 1.84 11.57 -4.64
N LEU A 399 0.77 10.80 -4.75
CA LEU A 399 -0.54 11.21 -5.25
C LEU A 399 -1.60 10.77 -4.24
N VAL A 400 -2.66 11.56 -4.10
CA VAL A 400 -3.85 11.13 -3.36
C VAL A 400 -4.86 10.55 -4.34
N THR A 401 -5.64 9.56 -3.90
CA THR A 401 -6.81 9.06 -4.63
C THR A 401 -7.94 8.89 -3.62
N ASP A 402 -8.86 9.86 -3.66
CA ASP A 402 -9.97 10.05 -2.74
C ASP A 402 -11.27 9.53 -3.39
N ASP A 403 -12.01 8.70 -2.67
CA ASP A 403 -13.22 8.02 -3.12
C ASP A 403 -14.51 8.64 -2.53
N MET A 404 -14.39 9.77 -1.82
CA MET A 404 -15.52 10.46 -1.17
C MET A 404 -15.65 11.92 -1.62
N GLY A 405 -14.52 12.60 -1.82
CA GLY A 405 -14.45 14.02 -2.13
C GLY A 405 -13.02 14.41 -2.52
N ILE A 406 -12.49 15.51 -1.97
CA ILE A 406 -11.06 15.83 -2.03
C ILE A 406 -10.68 16.76 -0.86
N TYR A 407 -9.47 16.60 -0.30
CA TYR A 407 -9.06 17.25 0.94
C TYR A 407 -9.21 18.79 1.01
N PHE A 408 -9.13 19.49 -0.13
CA PHE A 408 -9.21 20.96 -0.18
C PHE A 408 -10.63 21.51 -0.37
N ASN A 409 -11.63 20.65 -0.57
CA ASN A 409 -13.02 21.06 -0.74
C ASN A 409 -13.84 20.72 0.52
N PRO A 410 -14.11 21.68 1.43
CA PRO A 410 -14.84 21.42 2.67
C PRO A 410 -16.35 21.23 2.47
N ASN A 411 -16.88 21.49 1.26
CA ASN A 411 -18.32 21.41 0.99
C ASN A 411 -18.84 19.96 1.02
N THR A 412 -17.97 18.98 0.72
CA THR A 412 -18.27 17.54 0.81
C THR A 412 -17.30 16.85 1.77
N LEU A 413 -17.70 15.67 2.28
CA LEU A 413 -16.79 14.82 3.05
C LEU A 413 -15.68 14.29 2.13
N SER A 414 -14.43 14.33 2.59
CA SER A 414 -13.27 13.75 1.89
C SER A 414 -12.79 12.49 2.63
N ARG A 415 -12.07 11.60 1.93
CA ARG A 415 -11.46 10.42 2.56
C ARG A 415 -10.45 10.83 3.65
N LEU A 416 -9.75 11.96 3.49
CA LEU A 416 -8.89 12.50 4.56
C LEU A 416 -9.69 12.95 5.78
N GLU A 417 -10.78 13.70 5.60
CA GLU A 417 -11.65 14.11 6.71
C GLU A 417 -12.25 12.89 7.43
N HIS A 418 -12.61 11.84 6.68
CA HIS A 418 -13.07 10.58 7.27
C HIS A 418 -11.99 9.84 8.06
N ILE A 419 -10.74 9.76 7.56
CA ILE A 419 -9.58 9.19 8.27
C ILE A 419 -9.36 9.96 9.58
N LEU A 420 -9.23 11.28 9.51
CA LEU A 420 -8.95 12.13 10.67
C LEU A 420 -10.07 12.06 11.71
N GLN A 421 -11.33 12.04 11.29
CA GLN A 421 -12.46 11.97 12.21
C GLN A 421 -12.59 10.60 12.90
N ASN A 422 -12.40 9.48 12.17
CA ASN A 422 -12.85 8.15 12.64
C ASN A 422 -11.74 7.12 12.90
N GLN A 423 -10.51 7.33 12.39
CA GLN A 423 -9.45 6.31 12.52
C GLN A 423 -8.82 6.34 13.92
N THR A 424 -8.70 5.16 14.53
CA THR A 424 -7.79 4.94 15.67
C THR A 424 -6.37 4.80 15.15
N PHE A 425 -5.47 5.68 15.60
CA PHE A 425 -4.05 5.63 15.23
C PHE A 425 -3.26 4.78 16.23
N SER A 426 -2.33 3.99 15.71
CA SER A 426 -1.51 3.04 16.48
C SER A 426 -0.25 3.70 17.07
N GLN A 427 0.41 3.01 18.00
CA GLN A 427 1.73 3.43 18.48
C GLN A 427 2.78 3.50 17.36
N LYS A 428 2.64 2.67 16.32
CA LYS A 428 3.48 2.71 15.12
C LYS A 428 3.21 3.97 14.29
N ASP A 429 1.97 4.41 14.21
CA ASP A 429 1.61 5.69 13.57
C ASP A 429 2.23 6.87 14.31
N PHE A 430 2.18 6.87 15.65
CA PHE A 430 2.85 7.90 16.48
C PHE A 430 4.36 7.94 16.24
N GLN A 431 5.04 6.79 16.28
CA GLN A 431 6.49 6.68 16.03
C GLN A 431 6.85 7.18 14.62
N THR A 432 6.08 6.77 13.62
CA THR A 432 6.29 7.15 12.21
C THR A 432 6.03 8.64 12.04
N ALA A 433 4.89 9.17 12.47
CA ALA A 433 4.55 10.60 12.39
C ALA A 433 5.60 11.49 13.08
N SER A 434 6.09 11.08 14.24
CA SER A 434 7.15 11.78 14.97
C SER A 434 8.49 11.79 14.21
N TYR A 435 8.85 10.66 13.58
CA TYR A 435 9.99 10.60 12.66
C TYR A 435 9.81 11.54 11.47
N LEU A 436 8.65 11.50 10.81
CA LEU A 436 8.33 12.34 9.64
C LEU A 436 8.40 13.83 9.99
N GLN A 437 7.80 14.25 11.11
CA GLN A 437 7.87 15.63 11.59
C GLN A 437 9.31 16.10 11.76
N ARG A 438 10.14 15.29 12.43
CA ARG A 438 11.55 15.61 12.69
C ARG A 438 12.37 15.70 11.41
N VAL A 439 12.15 14.79 10.45
CA VAL A 439 12.91 14.80 9.19
C VAL A 439 12.44 15.94 8.27
N LEU A 440 11.14 16.20 8.13
CA LEU A 440 10.63 17.29 7.28
C LEU A 440 11.06 18.67 7.79
N THR A 441 11.06 18.86 9.12
CA THR A 441 11.52 20.12 9.74
C THR A 441 13.04 20.28 9.62
N LYS A 442 13.84 19.26 9.98
CA LYS A 442 15.31 19.31 9.93
C LYS A 442 15.87 19.38 8.51
N SER A 443 15.33 18.64 7.56
CA SER A 443 15.78 18.64 6.16
C SER A 443 15.31 19.86 5.37
N GLU A 444 14.52 20.75 5.98
CA GLU A 444 13.91 21.93 5.34
C GLU A 444 13.23 21.57 4.01
N ILE A 445 12.43 20.50 4.03
CA ILE A 445 11.67 20.07 2.87
C ILE A 445 10.32 20.80 2.90
N SER A 446 10.07 21.61 1.88
CA SER A 446 8.77 22.23 1.60
C SER A 446 8.24 21.80 0.23
N LYS A 447 6.97 22.09 -0.07
CA LYS A 447 6.42 21.92 -1.43
C LYS A 447 7.06 22.86 -2.46
N TYR A 448 7.69 23.97 -2.02
CA TYR A 448 8.25 25.03 -2.87
C TYR A 448 9.67 25.41 -2.42
N ASN A 449 10.66 24.56 -2.68
CA ASN A 449 12.06 24.81 -2.36
C ASN A 449 12.71 25.82 -3.34
N VAL A 450 12.20 27.06 -3.36
CA VAL A 450 12.62 28.14 -4.28
C VAL A 450 12.91 29.41 -3.50
N GLY A 451 14.10 29.97 -3.74
CA GLY A 451 14.65 31.11 -3.02
C GLY A 451 15.99 30.75 -2.37
N LYS A 452 16.94 31.71 -2.38
CA LYS A 452 18.22 31.62 -1.66
C LYS A 452 18.55 32.93 -0.91
N GLY A 453 17.57 33.85 -0.79
CA GLY A 453 17.75 35.13 -0.13
C GLY A 453 17.90 35.03 1.39
N ARG A 454 18.68 35.92 1.99
CA ARG A 454 18.64 36.18 3.44
C ARG A 454 17.45 37.08 3.74
N LEU A 455 16.62 36.67 4.69
CA LEU A 455 15.55 37.52 5.23
C LEU A 455 16.11 38.33 6.40
N ASN A 456 16.30 39.63 6.19
CA ASN A 456 16.57 40.58 7.26
C ASN A 456 15.24 41.13 7.76
N ILE A 457 14.98 40.96 9.06
CA ILE A 457 13.87 41.60 9.78
C ILE A 457 14.51 42.63 10.72
N PRO A 458 13.94 43.84 10.86
CA PRO A 458 14.41 44.83 11.83
C PRO A 458 14.42 44.23 13.24
N ASP A 459 15.38 44.63 14.08
CA ASP A 459 15.28 44.32 15.50
C ASP A 459 14.03 45.03 16.07
N THR A 460 13.07 44.24 16.55
CA THR A 460 11.71 44.72 16.83
C THR A 460 11.09 43.88 17.94
N SER A 461 10.51 44.56 18.94
CA SER A 461 9.69 43.94 19.98
C SER A 461 8.29 43.54 19.46
N ARG A 462 7.92 44.00 18.25
CA ARG A 462 6.62 43.69 17.64
C ARG A 462 6.51 42.21 17.26
N LYS A 463 5.34 41.64 17.51
CA LYS A 463 4.95 40.28 17.09
C LYS A 463 5.09 40.15 15.56
N VAL A 464 5.90 39.19 15.10
CA VAL A 464 6.12 38.96 13.66
C VAL A 464 5.10 37.97 13.11
N LEU A 465 4.33 38.39 12.10
CA LEU A 465 3.28 37.59 11.45
C LEU A 465 3.65 37.32 9.98
N LEU A 466 3.43 36.09 9.51
CA LEU A 466 3.59 35.72 8.10
C LEU A 466 2.23 35.56 7.41
N VAL A 467 2.03 36.30 6.32
CA VAL A 467 0.90 36.15 5.41
C VAL A 467 1.40 35.54 4.10
N PRO A 468 1.21 34.23 3.85
CA PRO A 468 1.56 33.62 2.58
C PRO A 468 0.49 33.98 1.53
N GLY A 469 0.93 34.64 0.46
CA GLY A 469 0.12 34.83 -0.73
C GLY A 469 -0.17 33.50 -1.42
N GLN A 470 -1.34 33.42 -2.03
CA GLN A 470 -1.86 32.25 -2.71
C GLN A 470 -2.22 32.60 -4.16
N VAL A 471 -2.55 31.58 -4.95
CA VAL A 471 -3.12 31.73 -6.29
C VAL A 471 -4.62 31.91 -6.16
N GLU A 472 -5.17 33.08 -6.53
CA GLU A 472 -6.56 33.45 -6.20
C GLU A 472 -7.62 32.61 -6.93
N ASP A 473 -7.28 32.09 -8.11
CA ASP A 473 -8.11 31.17 -8.91
C ASP A 473 -7.84 29.68 -8.60
N ASP A 474 -7.13 29.36 -7.50
CA ASP A 474 -6.91 27.98 -7.07
C ASP A 474 -8.19 27.35 -6.49
N ALA A 475 -8.40 26.06 -6.77
CA ALA A 475 -9.58 25.33 -6.31
C ALA A 475 -9.70 25.31 -4.76
N SER A 476 -8.57 25.31 -4.03
CA SER A 476 -8.57 25.41 -2.56
C SER A 476 -9.07 26.77 -2.04
N ILE A 477 -8.97 27.86 -2.80
CA ILE A 477 -9.60 29.14 -2.44
C ILE A 477 -11.07 29.13 -2.84
N ARG A 478 -11.37 28.76 -4.10
CA ARG A 478 -12.74 28.74 -4.64
C ARG A 478 -13.71 27.93 -3.76
N TYR A 479 -13.28 26.76 -3.29
CA TYR A 479 -14.08 25.90 -2.42
C TYR A 479 -13.83 26.12 -0.94
N GLY A 480 -12.59 26.40 -0.54
CA GLY A 480 -12.17 26.43 0.85
C GLY A 480 -12.22 27.80 1.53
N SER A 481 -12.44 28.90 0.79
CA SER A 481 -12.39 30.26 1.37
C SER A 481 -13.64 31.07 0.99
N PRO A 482 -14.78 30.87 1.69
CA PRO A 482 -16.06 31.45 1.31
C PRO A 482 -16.18 32.97 1.58
N GLU A 483 -15.46 33.50 2.56
CA GLU A 483 -15.52 34.93 2.93
C GLU A 483 -14.41 35.76 2.28
N ILE A 484 -13.15 35.37 2.49
CA ILE A 484 -11.98 36.07 1.94
C ILE A 484 -11.44 35.27 0.76
N ARG A 485 -11.43 35.86 -0.44
CA ARG A 485 -11.00 35.18 -1.68
C ARG A 485 -9.76 35.79 -2.35
N THR A 486 -9.23 36.89 -1.81
CA THR A 486 -8.08 37.61 -2.40
C THR A 486 -6.96 37.79 -1.39
N ASN A 487 -5.72 37.81 -1.88
CA ASN A 487 -4.52 38.05 -1.08
C ASN A 487 -4.57 39.42 -0.41
N LEU A 488 -5.07 40.44 -1.11
CA LEU A 488 -5.26 41.78 -0.57
C LEU A 488 -6.35 41.81 0.51
N GLY A 489 -7.44 41.05 0.34
CA GLY A 489 -8.48 40.90 1.36
C GLY A 489 -7.95 40.25 2.63
N LEU A 490 -7.14 39.19 2.50
CA LEU A 490 -6.46 38.56 3.63
C LEU A 490 -5.52 39.54 4.33
N LEU A 491 -4.66 40.24 3.58
CA LEU A 491 -3.68 41.17 4.14
C LEU A 491 -4.35 42.34 4.89
N LYS A 492 -5.45 42.90 4.32
CA LYS A 492 -6.30 43.90 4.97
C LYS A 492 -6.90 43.38 6.29
N LYS A 493 -7.45 42.16 6.29
CA LYS A 493 -8.04 41.54 7.49
C LYS A 493 -6.99 41.27 8.58
N VAL A 494 -5.81 40.78 8.21
CA VAL A 494 -4.74 40.46 9.17
C VAL A 494 -4.18 41.73 9.81
N ARG A 495 -3.94 42.81 9.03
CA ARG A 495 -3.56 44.12 9.57
C ARG A 495 -4.63 44.71 10.48
N GLY A 496 -5.90 44.65 10.08
CA GLY A 496 -7.01 45.17 10.88
C GLY A 496 -7.19 44.46 12.23
N LEU A 497 -6.84 43.17 12.32
CA LEU A 497 -6.85 42.41 13.57
C LEU A 497 -5.54 42.54 14.39
N ASN A 498 -4.45 42.98 13.77
CA ASN A 498 -3.11 43.05 14.37
C ASN A 498 -2.43 44.38 13.99
N PRO A 499 -2.93 45.54 14.47
CA PRO A 499 -2.45 46.85 14.05
C PRO A 499 -0.95 47.04 14.31
N ASP A 500 -0.47 46.64 15.50
CA ASP A 500 0.91 46.86 15.98
C ASP A 500 1.90 45.74 15.59
N ALA A 501 1.46 44.73 14.84
CA ALA A 501 2.32 43.62 14.45
C ALA A 501 3.28 43.99 13.31
N TYR A 502 4.39 43.26 13.20
CA TYR A 502 5.27 43.31 12.03
C TYR A 502 4.80 42.25 11.01
N ILE A 503 4.17 42.68 9.93
CA ILE A 503 3.55 41.78 8.95
C ILE A 503 4.47 41.58 7.75
N ILE A 504 4.90 40.33 7.56
CA ILE A 504 5.65 39.86 6.40
C ILE A 504 4.65 39.25 5.41
N TYR A 505 4.51 39.88 4.25
CA TYR A 505 3.78 39.30 3.12
C TYR A 505 4.74 38.52 2.22
N LYS A 506 4.43 37.24 1.96
CA LYS A 506 5.21 36.37 1.08
C LYS A 506 4.37 35.98 -0.15
N PRO A 507 4.47 36.71 -1.28
CA PRO A 507 3.75 36.37 -2.51
C PRO A 507 4.05 34.95 -3.02
N HIS A 508 3.04 34.32 -3.63
CA HIS A 508 3.18 32.99 -4.22
C HIS A 508 4.15 33.00 -5.42
N PRO A 509 5.08 32.03 -5.58
CA PRO A 509 6.06 32.03 -6.66
C PRO A 509 5.44 32.13 -8.07
N ASP A 510 4.37 31.38 -8.35
CA ASP A 510 3.72 31.39 -9.67
C ASP A 510 2.97 32.72 -9.98
N VAL A 511 2.67 33.50 -8.94
CA VAL A 511 2.10 34.86 -9.09
C VAL A 511 3.21 35.87 -9.35
N VAL A 512 4.34 35.76 -8.64
CA VAL A 512 5.55 36.59 -8.88
C VAL A 512 6.07 36.39 -10.31
N SER A 513 6.03 35.17 -10.83
CA SER A 513 6.43 34.86 -12.20
C SER A 513 5.37 35.21 -13.27
N GLY A 514 4.26 35.87 -12.91
CA GLY A 514 3.20 36.28 -13.82
C GLY A 514 2.35 35.15 -14.42
N ASN A 515 2.46 33.91 -13.92
CA ASN A 515 1.76 32.75 -14.48
C ASN A 515 0.33 32.57 -13.96
N ARG A 516 -0.02 33.23 -12.85
CA ARG A 516 -1.31 33.06 -12.13
C ARG A 516 -1.81 34.36 -11.50
N VAL A 517 -3.12 34.42 -11.25
CA VAL A 517 -3.81 35.55 -10.64
C VAL A 517 -3.52 35.64 -9.13
N GLY A 518 -3.45 36.87 -8.61
CA GLY A 518 -3.26 37.16 -7.19
C GLY A 518 -2.16 38.17 -6.86
N ALA A 519 -1.62 38.86 -7.86
CA ALA A 519 -0.61 39.90 -7.65
C ALA A 519 -1.23 41.12 -6.97
N ILE A 520 -0.63 41.56 -5.86
CA ILE A 520 -1.00 42.83 -5.21
C ILE A 520 -0.02 43.91 -5.71
N PRO A 521 -0.48 45.09 -6.15
CA PRO A 521 0.39 46.23 -6.43
C PRO A 521 1.29 46.55 -5.23
N PRO A 522 2.61 46.82 -5.41
CA PRO A 522 3.52 47.07 -4.29
C PRO A 522 3.06 48.17 -3.33
N GLU A 523 2.43 49.23 -3.86
CA GLU A 523 1.87 50.35 -3.09
C GLU A 523 0.63 49.97 -2.26
N GLU A 524 -0.18 49.00 -2.71
CA GLU A 524 -1.27 48.45 -1.88
C GLU A 524 -0.72 47.46 -0.86
N ALA A 525 0.30 46.67 -1.19
CA ALA A 525 0.92 45.74 -0.26
C ALA A 525 1.58 46.45 0.92
N SER A 526 2.33 47.55 0.67
CA SER A 526 3.02 48.32 1.72
C SER A 526 2.09 49.07 2.68
N ARG A 527 0.82 49.29 2.32
CA ARG A 527 -0.21 49.84 3.23
C ARG A 527 -0.62 48.87 4.34
N TYR A 528 -0.38 47.57 4.17
CA TYR A 528 -0.84 46.53 5.09
C TYR A 528 0.28 45.59 5.58
N ALA A 529 1.36 45.41 4.83
CA ALA A 529 2.57 44.67 5.22
C ALA A 529 3.75 45.62 5.47
N ASP A 530 4.50 45.39 6.56
CA ASP A 530 5.77 46.06 6.82
C ASP A 530 6.86 45.62 5.83
N GLN A 531 6.77 44.38 5.34
CA GLN A 531 7.76 43.80 4.42
C GLN A 531 7.09 42.87 3.41
N THR A 532 7.40 43.05 2.12
CA THR A 532 7.04 42.08 1.08
C THR A 532 8.29 41.32 0.63
N VAL A 533 8.24 39.99 0.61
CA VAL A 533 9.42 39.14 0.41
C VAL A 533 9.25 38.27 -0.83
N THR A 534 9.89 38.61 -1.95
CA THR A 534 9.83 37.79 -3.18
C THR A 534 10.89 36.68 -3.20
N GLU A 535 12.15 36.99 -2.87
CA GLU A 535 13.32 36.15 -3.16
C GLU A 535 13.69 35.10 -2.09
N CYS A 536 13.15 35.20 -0.88
CA CYS A 536 13.40 34.21 0.17
C CYS A 536 12.45 33.03 0.01
N ASP A 537 12.91 31.84 0.40
CA ASP A 537 12.04 30.67 0.53
C ASP A 537 11.11 30.83 1.75
N ILE A 538 9.98 30.12 1.73
CA ILE A 538 8.97 30.25 2.79
C ILE A 538 9.39 29.62 4.13
N ILE A 539 10.32 28.66 4.14
CA ILE A 539 10.83 28.07 5.38
C ILE A 539 11.72 29.08 6.12
N THR A 540 12.50 29.87 5.39
CA THR A 540 13.23 31.02 5.95
C THR A 540 12.27 32.03 6.58
N CYS A 541 11.16 32.38 5.92
CA CYS A 541 10.12 33.23 6.53
C CYS A 541 9.51 32.61 7.81
N LEU A 542 9.21 31.31 7.79
CA LEU A 542 8.63 30.58 8.92
C LEU A 542 9.55 30.51 10.15
N LYS A 543 10.87 30.57 9.99
CA LYS A 543 11.81 30.58 11.14
C LYS A 543 11.52 31.78 12.05
N TYR A 544 11.41 32.96 11.46
CA TYR A 544 11.23 34.23 12.17
C TYR A 544 9.78 34.55 12.55
N ALA A 545 8.80 34.09 11.77
CA ALA A 545 7.40 34.33 12.08
C ALA A 545 7.00 33.70 13.43
N GLY A 546 6.31 34.44 14.28
CA GLY A 546 5.65 33.89 15.47
C GLY A 546 4.37 33.12 15.09
N GLU A 547 3.61 33.69 14.15
CA GLU A 547 2.34 33.13 13.69
C GLU A 547 2.19 33.21 12.16
N VAL A 548 1.31 32.37 11.61
CA VAL A 548 1.00 32.32 10.18
C VAL A 548 -0.50 32.52 9.95
N HIS A 549 -0.84 33.50 9.12
CA HIS A 549 -2.22 33.87 8.83
C HIS A 549 -2.56 33.54 7.37
N THR A 550 -3.41 32.55 7.13
CA THR A 550 -3.64 31.97 5.80
C THR A 550 -5.12 31.75 5.53
N MET A 551 -5.53 31.80 4.25
CA MET A 551 -6.84 31.29 3.84
C MET A 551 -6.81 29.76 3.85
N THR A 552 -6.06 29.16 2.92
CA THR A 552 -6.06 27.70 2.68
C THR A 552 -4.70 27.12 2.28
N SER A 553 -3.62 27.92 2.34
CA SER A 553 -2.29 27.51 1.88
C SER A 553 -1.76 26.28 2.62
N LEU A 554 -1.00 25.43 1.92
CA LEU A 554 -0.24 24.34 2.56
C LEU A 554 0.80 24.88 3.58
N SER A 555 1.23 26.14 3.44
CA SER A 555 2.17 26.78 4.37
C SER A 555 1.67 26.82 5.82
N GLY A 556 0.35 26.82 6.06
CA GLY A 556 -0.19 26.68 7.42
C GLY A 556 0.10 25.30 8.01
N PHE A 557 -0.03 24.22 7.24
CA PHE A 557 0.40 22.88 7.68
C PHE A 557 1.93 22.82 7.90
N GLU A 558 2.73 23.40 7.00
CA GLU A 558 4.19 23.48 7.17
C GLU A 558 4.61 24.28 8.43
N ALA A 559 3.77 25.22 8.87
CA ALA A 559 3.93 25.98 10.11
C ALA A 559 3.55 25.16 11.36
N LEU A 560 2.45 24.41 11.32
CA LEU A 560 2.06 23.46 12.38
C LEU A 560 3.16 22.43 12.64
N LEU A 561 3.76 21.85 11.59
CA LEU A 561 4.89 20.92 11.72
C LEU A 561 6.07 21.51 12.53
N ARG A 562 6.21 22.84 12.54
CA ARG A 562 7.28 23.62 13.20
C ARG A 562 6.84 24.23 14.53
N GLY A 563 5.65 23.87 15.05
CA GLY A 563 5.13 24.38 16.32
C GLY A 563 4.78 25.87 16.31
N LYS A 564 4.49 26.45 15.14
CA LYS A 564 4.03 27.84 15.01
C LYS A 564 2.51 27.89 15.18
N ALA A 565 1.99 28.97 15.76
CA ALA A 565 0.54 29.21 15.79
C ALA A 565 0.03 29.58 14.39
N VAL A 566 -1.16 29.10 14.04
CA VAL A 566 -1.73 29.22 12.69
C VAL A 566 -3.17 29.71 12.77
N HIS A 567 -3.46 30.77 12.03
CA HIS A 567 -4.75 31.42 11.90
C HIS A 567 -5.35 31.12 10.52
N CYS A 568 -6.53 30.49 10.51
CA CYS A 568 -7.22 30.04 9.30
C CYS A 568 -8.44 30.91 8.99
N TYR A 569 -8.34 31.70 7.93
CA TYR A 569 -9.44 32.54 7.40
C TYR A 569 -10.26 31.83 6.32
N GLY A 570 -9.80 30.65 5.89
CA GLY A 570 -10.56 29.66 5.13
C GLY A 570 -10.70 28.36 5.92
N LEU A 571 -11.11 27.30 5.24
CA LEU A 571 -11.32 25.94 5.76
C LEU A 571 -10.37 24.93 5.08
N PRO A 572 -9.03 25.04 5.25
CA PRO A 572 -8.10 24.02 4.78
C PRO A 572 -8.31 22.68 5.48
N PHE A 573 -7.72 21.60 4.95
CA PHE A 573 -7.85 20.25 5.51
C PHE A 573 -7.43 20.13 6.99
N TYR A 574 -6.54 21.01 7.46
CA TYR A 574 -5.99 21.03 8.81
C TYR A 574 -6.75 21.96 9.80
N ALA A 575 -7.75 22.71 9.34
CA ALA A 575 -8.62 23.53 10.19
C ALA A 575 -9.73 22.69 10.87
N GLY A 576 -10.29 23.18 11.98
CA GLY A 576 -11.41 22.57 12.73
C GLY A 576 -10.98 21.57 13.80
N TRP A 577 -9.81 20.95 13.64
CA TRP A 577 -9.30 19.89 14.53
C TRP A 577 -8.75 20.40 15.88
N GLY A 578 -8.78 21.72 16.13
CA GLY A 578 -8.25 22.36 17.35
C GLY A 578 -6.74 22.57 17.36
N LEU A 579 -6.07 22.40 16.21
CA LEU A 579 -4.64 22.71 16.03
C LEU A 579 -4.41 24.16 15.52
N THR A 580 -5.49 24.89 15.23
CA THR A 580 -5.51 26.18 14.55
C THR A 580 -6.51 27.14 15.19
N HIS A 581 -6.29 28.45 15.00
CA HIS A 581 -7.27 29.49 15.28
C HIS A 581 -8.14 29.70 14.04
N ASP A 582 -9.29 29.02 14.02
CA ASP A 582 -10.21 29.03 12.88
C ASP A 582 -11.22 30.18 12.97
N TYR A 583 -11.29 31.02 11.94
CA TYR A 583 -12.28 32.10 11.84
C TYR A 583 -13.60 31.65 11.20
N LEU A 584 -13.62 30.46 10.59
CA LEU A 584 -14.79 29.83 10.00
C LEU A 584 -15.08 28.51 10.72
N ASN A 585 -16.36 28.24 10.99
CA ASN A 585 -16.78 26.98 11.59
C ASN A 585 -17.09 25.92 10.51
N LEU A 586 -16.71 24.67 10.76
CA LEU A 586 -17.10 23.51 9.95
C LEU A 586 -17.65 22.42 10.88
N PRO A 587 -18.96 22.43 11.21
CA PRO A 587 -19.55 21.59 12.27
C PRO A 587 -19.36 20.07 12.12
N ARG A 588 -18.97 19.59 10.94
CA ARG A 588 -18.73 18.17 10.65
C ARG A 588 -17.43 17.63 11.28
N ARG A 589 -16.46 18.51 11.57
CA ARG A 589 -15.18 18.15 12.22
C ARG A 589 -15.34 18.31 13.73
N THR A 590 -15.65 17.21 14.41
CA THR A 590 -15.97 17.23 15.85
C THR A 590 -14.84 16.72 16.74
N ARG A 591 -13.92 15.93 16.20
CA ARG A 591 -12.76 15.41 16.93
C ARG A 591 -11.70 16.51 17.13
N LYS A 592 -11.05 16.51 18.30
CA LYS A 592 -9.80 17.23 18.53
C LYS A 592 -8.63 16.29 18.31
N LEU A 593 -7.61 16.76 17.57
CA LEU A 593 -6.44 15.97 17.19
C LEU A 593 -5.18 16.49 17.86
N ALA A 594 -4.28 15.58 18.20
CA ALA A 594 -2.87 15.89 18.36
C ALA A 594 -2.21 16.08 16.97
N LEU A 595 -1.15 16.89 16.92
CA LEU A 595 -0.45 17.17 15.65
C LEU A 595 0.06 15.90 14.96
N TRP A 596 0.52 14.91 15.73
CA TRP A 596 1.01 13.63 15.18
C TRP A 596 -0.11 12.81 14.51
N GLU A 597 -1.37 12.92 14.95
CA GLU A 597 -2.52 12.26 14.33
C GLU A 597 -2.86 12.92 12.99
N LEU A 598 -2.81 14.26 12.92
CA LEU A 598 -2.93 15.00 11.67
C LEU A 598 -1.81 14.59 10.69
N ILE A 599 -0.57 14.44 11.16
CA ILE A 599 0.56 13.96 10.35
C ILE A 599 0.32 12.51 9.87
N ALA A 600 -0.16 11.62 10.74
CA ALA A 600 -0.44 10.23 10.37
C ALA A 600 -1.54 10.16 9.29
N GLY A 601 -2.68 10.82 9.50
CA GLY A 601 -3.75 10.86 8.52
C GLY A 601 -3.31 11.47 7.18
N THR A 602 -2.57 12.58 7.21
CA THR A 602 -2.18 13.33 6.00
C THR A 602 -1.03 12.70 5.23
N LEU A 603 -0.03 12.10 5.90
CA LEU A 603 1.21 11.62 5.27
C LEU A 603 1.37 10.10 5.23
N ILE A 604 0.70 9.34 6.10
CA ILE A 604 0.82 7.88 6.15
C ILE A 604 -0.37 7.20 5.47
N HIS A 605 -1.60 7.62 5.80
CA HIS A 605 -2.82 6.89 5.41
C HIS A 605 -3.54 7.41 4.17
N TYR A 606 -3.43 8.71 3.85
CA TYR A 606 -4.16 9.32 2.74
C TYR A 606 -3.44 9.28 1.37
N PRO A 607 -2.13 9.55 1.25
CA PRO A 607 -1.43 9.52 -0.03
C PRO A 607 -0.85 8.14 -0.33
N ASP A 608 -0.85 7.76 -1.61
CA ASP A 608 -0.07 6.64 -2.10
C ASP A 608 1.30 7.14 -2.59
N TYR A 609 2.35 6.33 -2.38
CA TYR A 609 3.75 6.69 -2.66
C TYR A 609 4.38 5.72 -3.67
N ILE A 610 5.19 6.25 -4.59
CA ILE A 610 5.92 5.48 -5.61
C ILE A 610 7.43 5.76 -5.50
N ASN A 611 8.24 4.69 -5.56
CA ASN A 611 9.67 4.81 -5.72
C ASN A 611 9.98 5.28 -7.17
N PRO A 612 10.66 6.41 -7.37
CA PRO A 612 10.84 7.02 -8.70
C PRO A 612 11.78 6.22 -9.61
N GLU A 613 12.62 5.35 -9.04
CA GLU A 613 13.57 4.50 -9.77
C GLU A 613 12.91 3.18 -10.18
N THR A 614 12.29 2.48 -9.24
CA THR A 614 11.70 1.15 -9.49
C THR A 614 10.27 1.18 -10.05
N LYS A 615 9.58 2.33 -9.96
CA LYS A 615 8.16 2.54 -10.32
C LYS A 615 7.16 1.69 -9.52
N TYR A 616 7.60 0.98 -8.48
CA TYR A 616 6.72 0.26 -7.56
C TYR A 616 6.29 1.15 -6.39
N ARG A 617 5.24 0.69 -5.70
CA ARG A 617 4.76 1.29 -4.45
C ARG A 617 5.87 1.28 -3.40
N THR A 618 5.88 2.29 -2.55
CA THR A 618 6.78 2.40 -1.40
C THR A 618 6.03 3.09 -0.25
N ASP A 619 6.70 3.34 0.87
CA ASP A 619 6.14 4.07 2.01
C ASP A 619 6.65 5.51 2.07
N VAL A 620 6.00 6.34 2.90
CA VAL A 620 6.39 7.75 3.08
C VAL A 620 7.80 7.90 3.67
N THR A 621 8.23 6.97 4.53
CA THR A 621 9.58 6.97 5.13
C THR A 621 10.64 6.85 4.04
N THR A 622 10.49 5.86 3.15
CA THR A 622 11.41 5.63 2.04
C THR A 622 11.34 6.77 1.03
N ALA A 623 10.15 7.29 0.70
CA ALA A 623 10.00 8.44 -0.18
C ALA A 623 10.74 9.69 0.35
N ILE A 624 10.63 10.00 1.64
CA ILE A 624 11.36 11.13 2.26
C ILE A 624 12.87 10.87 2.32
N ASN A 625 13.30 9.63 2.56
CA ASN A 625 14.71 9.26 2.50
C ASN A 625 15.29 9.45 1.09
N ILE A 626 14.54 9.12 0.05
CA ILE A 626 14.90 9.37 -1.35
C ILE A 626 14.98 10.88 -1.63
N LEU A 627 13.99 11.68 -1.20
CA LEU A 627 14.02 13.15 -1.36
C LEU A 627 15.21 13.79 -0.63
N THR A 628 15.52 13.33 0.59
CA THR A 628 16.64 13.84 1.38
C THR A 628 17.97 13.55 0.67
N LYS A 629 18.18 12.30 0.20
CA LYS A 629 19.35 11.91 -0.61
C LYS A 629 19.45 12.73 -1.91
N GLN A 630 18.34 13.02 -2.58
CA GLN A 630 18.30 13.87 -3.78
C GLN A 630 18.67 15.33 -3.47
N LYS A 631 18.12 15.91 -2.39
CA LYS A 631 18.43 17.30 -1.96
C LYS A 631 19.91 17.46 -1.63
N THR A 632 20.51 16.53 -0.88
CA THR A 632 21.95 16.55 -0.57
C THR A 632 22.80 16.45 -1.83
N LYS A 633 22.49 15.54 -2.77
CA LYS A 633 23.20 15.45 -4.06
C LYS A 633 23.13 16.76 -4.85
N LEU A 634 21.95 17.40 -4.91
CA LEU A 634 21.77 18.68 -5.60
C LEU A 634 22.61 19.81 -4.95
N GLN A 635 22.59 19.92 -3.62
CA GLN A 635 23.38 20.90 -2.88
C GLN A 635 24.90 20.76 -3.10
N HIS A 636 25.41 19.54 -3.25
CA HIS A 636 26.82 19.32 -3.63
C HIS A 636 27.10 19.60 -5.11
N SER A 637 26.14 19.38 -6.01
CA SER A 637 26.31 19.65 -7.45
C SER A 637 26.17 21.14 -7.84
N ASP A 638 25.54 21.96 -6.99
CA ASP A 638 25.39 23.41 -7.16
C ASP A 638 26.73 24.18 -7.07
N LEU A 639 27.85 23.49 -6.81
CA LEU A 639 29.21 24.02 -6.89
C LEU A 639 29.75 24.15 -8.33
N LEU A 640 29.00 23.70 -9.35
CA LEU A 640 29.35 23.86 -10.77
C LEU A 640 28.19 24.49 -11.56
N PRO A 641 28.44 25.53 -12.38
CA PRO A 641 27.37 26.25 -13.10
C PRO A 641 26.74 25.39 -14.20
N GLN A 642 25.51 24.92 -13.98
CA GLN A 642 24.77 24.11 -14.95
C GLN A 642 24.08 24.97 -16.02
N HIS A 643 24.61 24.94 -17.25
CA HIS A 643 24.02 25.60 -18.42
C HIS A 643 22.58 25.16 -18.73
N ILE A 644 21.78 26.06 -19.32
CA ILE A 644 20.37 25.86 -19.73
C ILE A 644 20.17 24.58 -20.57
N ILE A 645 21.15 24.24 -21.42
CA ILE A 645 21.15 23.02 -22.25
C ILE A 645 21.07 21.76 -21.37
N SER A 646 21.79 21.71 -20.24
CA SER A 646 21.75 20.57 -19.31
C SER A 646 20.37 20.39 -18.67
N LYS A 647 19.64 21.48 -18.38
CA LYS A 647 18.25 21.42 -17.89
C LYS A 647 17.29 20.87 -18.95
N GLN A 648 17.44 21.26 -20.22
CA GLN A 648 16.63 20.69 -21.30
C GLN A 648 16.97 19.21 -21.57
N TRP A 649 18.25 18.84 -21.55
CA TRP A 649 18.68 17.45 -21.69
C TRP A 649 18.24 16.58 -20.50
N GLY A 650 18.19 17.14 -19.29
CA GLY A 650 17.59 16.53 -18.10
C GLY A 650 16.09 16.27 -18.28
N LYS A 651 15.33 17.23 -18.80
CA LYS A 651 13.91 17.04 -19.15
C LYS A 651 13.71 15.94 -20.19
N LEU A 652 14.53 15.90 -21.25
CA LEU A 652 14.49 14.84 -22.27
C LEU A 652 14.82 13.45 -21.69
N LYS A 653 15.85 13.34 -20.85
CA LYS A 653 16.17 12.09 -20.13
C LYS A 653 15.07 11.65 -19.19
N GLN A 654 14.44 12.58 -18.46
CA GLN A 654 13.31 12.26 -17.60
C GLN A 654 12.13 11.73 -18.41
N ILE A 655 11.74 12.42 -19.50
CA ILE A 655 10.71 11.95 -20.44
C ILE A 655 11.04 10.55 -20.97
N TYR A 656 12.27 10.30 -21.43
CA TYR A 656 12.69 8.98 -21.91
C TYR A 656 12.61 7.88 -20.83
N SER A 657 13.02 8.18 -19.59
CA SER A 657 12.93 7.25 -18.44
C SER A 657 11.52 7.03 -17.88
N LEU A 658 10.53 7.80 -18.34
CA LEU A 658 9.10 7.64 -18.03
C LEU A 658 8.32 6.94 -19.15
N LEU A 659 8.95 6.77 -20.32
CA LEU A 659 8.41 6.06 -21.48
C LEU A 659 8.93 4.61 -21.59
N LYS A 660 9.94 4.27 -20.80
CA LYS A 660 10.51 2.94 -20.64
C LYS A 660 10.03 2.32 -19.33
#